data_AF-A0A9W8NNL1-F1
#
_entry.id   AF-A0A9W8NNL1-F1
#
_cell.length_a   1.000
_cell.length_b   1.000
_cell.length_c   1.000
_cell.angle_alpha   90.00
_cell.angle_beta   90.00
_cell.angle_gamma   90.00
#
_symmetry.space_group_name_H-M   'P 1'
#
loop_
_entity.id
_entity.type
_entity.pdbx_description
1 polymer ?
#
loop_
_entity_poly.entity_id
_entity_poly.type
_entity_poly.pdbx_seq_one_letter_code
_entity_poly.pdbx_strand_id
1 'polypeptide(L)'
;MKTFSYLALLSAIAPCALAGAGREGVDVLIDIIQPQNQYPQTSDALIPIAKPAKKEYEYVIIGSGPGGAPIAANLAKAGHSVLLIDAGGDYGHLRERESPALANPTSERNEDRKYTWLTPDGQFYSGLNVPEGSTPLGNFYPRYGGLGGCAEHNALVALLPSKNDWDGIANATGDASWSNDAMRKYFKKVEKLEYEIPEGTEGDHGYDGYLHMTQNPSGVPAQDIKLLSVVAGAAKAFGVDNAGLTTAINDAVTLAQENSVDYETGLLPLNMTTEIVAALDSMFAMDANNADADRDTKRLFAKLPLHVDNEKYRRSTPRDYVYDTWAQKTANGTQKYKLDVALNTLATKILFDTTGAKPKAVGVDFLHGQSLYRADPRASQTENGGEAGSVKATKEVILAGGAFNSPQLLKLSGVGPKEELESFDIPVVLDLPGVGENLQDRLETSVNAEFPTNFTRILACYYLAVDGDPCWSQYVDTNNKGAEKGNYASNGVVMGSFFTSSFSEDGEHDLWIGGFPALFNGFYPGYSSNAATVANKNWWSWLVLKAHTRNHAGTVKLATTNPRDTPIITFHNTYEGLSKEEGDKDVGALREGMRMATSFFENIPAVDGAADVFWPPKEIRDDDAALDEWIVEEAWGHHASCSNKIGGDDDPTAVLDAKFRVRGTDRLRIVDASAFPKIPGIFPVLPIMMMAEKATEDILATKYPGSGSSCKSKAKKH
;
A
#
# COMPACT_ATOMS: atom_id res chain seq x y z
N MET A 1 -29.87 -0.70 8.25
CA MET A 1 -30.50 0.45 8.96
C MET A 1 -30.62 0.10 10.44
N LYS A 2 -29.64 0.46 11.27
CA LYS A 2 -29.79 0.38 12.73
C LYS A 2 -30.43 1.68 13.23
N THR A 3 -31.59 1.53 13.85
CA THR A 3 -32.26 2.52 14.69
C THR A 3 -31.39 2.85 15.90
N PHE A 4 -30.97 4.11 16.01
CA PHE A 4 -30.39 4.69 17.21
C PHE A 4 -31.38 4.60 18.39
N SER A 5 -30.93 4.11 19.54
CA SER A 5 -31.65 4.28 20.81
C SER A 5 -30.70 4.82 21.88
N TYR A 6 -30.77 6.16 22.04
CA TYR A 6 -30.85 6.87 23.32
C TYR A 6 -30.13 6.26 24.53
N LEU A 7 -28.89 6.69 24.80
CA LEU A 7 -28.34 6.90 26.15
C LEU A 7 -27.01 7.66 26.10
N ALA A 8 -27.07 8.92 25.64
CA ALA A 8 -26.00 9.90 25.82
C ALA A 8 -26.60 11.21 26.33
N LEU A 9 -26.60 11.40 27.65
CA LEU A 9 -26.66 12.74 28.24
C LEU A 9 -26.20 12.66 29.70
N LEU A 10 -24.95 13.08 29.96
CA LEU A 10 -24.50 13.83 31.15
C LEU A 10 -22.96 13.76 31.27
N SER A 11 -22.28 14.80 30.80
CA SER A 11 -21.36 15.64 31.60
C SER A 11 -20.32 16.33 30.71
N ALA A 12 -20.55 17.60 30.42
CA ALA A 12 -19.51 18.52 29.98
C ALA A 12 -18.99 19.34 31.18
N ILE A 13 -17.76 19.84 31.03
CA ILE A 13 -16.99 20.82 31.85
C ILE A 13 -15.88 20.21 32.74
N ALA A 14 -14.65 20.13 32.20
CA ALA A 14 -13.39 20.43 32.91
C ALA A 14 -12.19 20.55 31.92
N PRO A 15 -11.15 21.35 32.21
CA PRO A 15 -10.13 21.81 31.25
C PRO A 15 -8.88 20.92 31.18
N CYS A 16 -8.22 20.88 30.00
CA CYS A 16 -6.86 20.37 29.71
C CYS A 16 -6.31 19.26 30.65
N ALA A 17 -6.51 18.00 30.28
CA ALA A 17 -5.73 16.87 30.79
C ALA A 17 -5.53 15.84 29.66
N LEU A 18 -4.34 15.24 29.60
CA LEU A 18 -3.95 14.14 28.70
C LEU A 18 -5.05 13.07 28.66
N ALA A 19 -5.71 12.91 27.52
CA ALA A 19 -6.75 11.91 27.33
C ALA A 19 -6.13 10.50 27.38
N GLY A 20 -6.52 9.71 28.37
CA GLY A 20 -6.28 8.26 28.38
C GLY A 20 -7.21 7.60 27.36
N ALA A 21 -6.65 6.78 26.47
CA ALA A 21 -7.45 5.92 25.60
C ALA A 21 -8.19 4.89 26.48
N GLY A 22 -9.50 5.04 26.61
CA GLY A 22 -10.35 4.10 27.34
C GLY A 22 -10.53 2.79 26.58
N ARG A 23 -10.80 1.71 27.33
CA ARG A 23 -11.00 0.34 26.82
C ARG A 23 -12.35 0.11 26.12
N GLU A 24 -13.19 1.13 25.97
CA GLU A 24 -14.55 0.99 25.44
C GLU A 24 -14.64 1.42 23.98
N GLY A 25 -14.58 0.43 23.08
CA GLY A 25 -15.17 0.47 21.73
C GLY A 25 -14.73 1.60 20.80
N VAL A 26 -15.36 1.66 19.63
CA VAL A 26 -15.17 2.68 18.58
C VAL A 26 -15.47 4.11 19.07
N ASP A 27 -16.03 4.25 20.28
CA ASP A 27 -16.23 5.50 21.01
C ASP A 27 -14.94 6.07 21.63
N VAL A 28 -13.78 5.82 20.99
CA VAL A 28 -12.75 6.86 20.89
C VAL A 28 -13.36 7.98 20.05
N LEU A 29 -14.30 8.69 20.68
CA LEU A 29 -14.87 9.93 20.21
C LEU A 29 -13.72 10.76 19.69
N ILE A 30 -13.87 11.11 18.42
CA ILE A 30 -13.10 12.06 17.66
C ILE A 30 -13.20 13.39 18.42
N ASP A 31 -12.52 13.52 19.54
CA ASP A 31 -11.92 14.79 19.90
C ASP A 31 -10.93 14.99 18.77
N ILE A 32 -11.39 15.76 17.77
CA ILE A 32 -10.63 16.22 16.63
C ILE A 32 -9.24 16.54 17.16
N ILE A 33 -8.31 15.60 16.97
CA ILE A 33 -6.93 15.83 17.34
C ILE A 33 -6.59 17.09 16.59
N GLN A 34 -6.27 18.13 17.35
CA GLN A 34 -5.96 19.48 16.88
C GLN A 34 -5.38 19.37 15.48
N PRO A 35 -5.97 20.05 14.49
CA PRO A 35 -5.67 19.80 13.11
C PRO A 35 -4.17 19.67 12.93
N GLN A 36 -3.68 18.47 12.58
CA GLN A 36 -2.33 18.30 12.03
C GLN A 36 -2.23 19.00 10.65
N ASN A 37 -3.07 20.03 10.39
CA ASN A 37 -3.08 20.97 9.28
C ASN A 37 -1.84 21.86 9.27
N GLN A 38 -0.96 21.80 10.29
CA GLN A 38 0.29 22.55 10.36
C GLN A 38 1.53 21.68 10.24
N TYR A 39 1.50 20.65 9.38
CA TYR A 39 2.74 20.12 8.82
C TYR A 39 2.85 20.54 7.36
N PRO A 40 3.44 21.71 7.08
CA PRO A 40 3.88 21.97 5.74
C PRO A 40 5.02 21.01 5.39
N GLN A 41 4.97 20.49 4.17
CA GLN A 41 6.13 19.98 3.43
C GLN A 41 7.02 21.20 3.07
N THR A 42 7.52 21.93 4.08
CA THR A 42 8.32 23.16 3.90
C THR A 42 9.78 22.87 3.55
N SER A 43 10.19 21.62 3.38
CA SER A 43 11.50 21.31 2.83
C SER A 43 11.50 21.46 1.32
N ASP A 44 12.67 21.81 0.77
CA ASP A 44 12.87 21.88 -0.67
C ASP A 44 12.69 20.49 -1.29
N ALA A 45 11.88 20.40 -2.35
CA ALA A 45 11.75 19.17 -3.12
C ALA A 45 13.09 18.77 -3.75
N LEU A 46 13.43 17.47 -3.73
CA LEU A 46 14.71 16.98 -4.27
C LEU A 46 14.79 17.15 -5.81
N ILE A 47 13.73 16.80 -6.53
CA ILE A 47 13.54 17.24 -7.91
C ILE A 47 12.88 18.64 -7.88
N PRO A 48 13.48 19.66 -8.51
CA PRO A 48 12.90 21.00 -8.54
C PRO A 48 11.49 21.02 -9.12
N ILE A 49 10.57 21.73 -8.45
CA ILE A 49 9.22 21.95 -8.97
C ILE A 49 9.29 22.84 -10.21
N ALA A 50 8.95 22.26 -11.36
CA ALA A 50 8.91 22.97 -12.63
C ALA A 50 7.78 22.42 -13.52
N LYS A 51 7.28 23.30 -14.38
CA LYS A 51 6.36 22.91 -15.46
C LYS A 51 7.07 22.02 -16.49
N PRO A 52 6.31 21.29 -17.32
CA PRO A 52 6.87 20.62 -18.48
C PRO A 52 7.76 21.54 -19.32
N ALA A 53 9.02 21.14 -19.51
CA ALA A 53 10.03 21.95 -20.19
C ALA A 53 9.78 22.07 -21.71
N LYS A 54 9.05 21.12 -22.29
CA LYS A 54 8.73 21.04 -23.72
C LYS A 54 7.21 20.98 -23.90
N LYS A 55 6.76 21.34 -25.10
CA LYS A 55 5.35 21.22 -25.49
C LYS A 55 4.98 19.85 -26.05
N GLU A 56 5.98 18.99 -26.29
CA GLU A 56 5.80 17.71 -26.96
C GLU A 56 6.82 16.68 -26.48
N TYR A 57 6.34 15.45 -26.26
CA TYR A 57 7.12 14.27 -25.85
C TYR A 57 6.74 13.06 -26.70
N GLU A 58 7.55 12.01 -26.67
CA GLU A 58 7.14 10.71 -27.22
C GLU A 58 6.09 10.08 -26.31
N TYR A 59 6.39 10.03 -25.01
CA TYR A 59 5.51 9.46 -24.00
C TYR A 59 5.19 10.50 -22.93
N VAL A 60 3.92 10.57 -22.54
CA VAL A 60 3.46 11.34 -21.39
C VAL A 60 2.84 10.35 -20.40
N ILE A 61 3.41 10.29 -19.20
CA ILE A 61 3.00 9.38 -18.12
C ILE A 61 2.38 10.23 -17.01
N ILE A 62 1.17 9.86 -16.58
CA ILE A 62 0.40 10.60 -15.59
C ILE A 62 0.31 9.78 -14.30
N GLY A 63 0.94 10.26 -13.23
CA GLY A 63 1.06 9.57 -11.95
C GLY A 63 2.39 8.83 -11.86
N SER A 64 3.08 9.02 -10.74
CA SER A 64 4.42 8.47 -10.50
C SER A 64 4.45 7.34 -9.46
N GLY A 65 3.30 6.72 -9.21
CA GLY A 65 3.19 5.56 -8.32
C GLY A 65 3.92 4.32 -8.85
N PRO A 66 3.73 3.17 -8.18
CA PRO A 66 4.39 1.90 -8.54
C PRO A 66 4.18 1.44 -9.99
N GLY A 67 3.12 1.92 -10.64
CA GLY A 67 2.88 1.67 -12.07
C GLY A 67 3.67 2.62 -12.99
N GLY A 68 3.59 3.93 -12.76
CA GLY A 68 4.10 4.94 -13.69
C GLY A 68 5.60 5.21 -13.58
N ALA A 69 6.16 5.21 -12.36
CA ALA A 69 7.57 5.51 -12.14
C ALA A 69 8.54 4.55 -12.85
N PRO A 70 8.37 3.21 -12.76
CA PRO A 70 9.25 2.28 -13.49
C PRO A 70 9.18 2.46 -15.00
N ILE A 71 7.98 2.66 -15.56
CA ILE A 71 7.78 2.90 -16.99
C ILE A 71 8.54 4.15 -17.43
N ALA A 72 8.42 5.25 -16.69
CA ALA A 72 9.06 6.51 -17.03
C ALA A 72 10.59 6.37 -17.12
N ALA A 73 11.19 5.79 -16.09
CA ALA A 73 12.62 5.54 -16.03
C ALA A 73 13.08 4.60 -17.16
N ASN A 74 12.36 3.49 -17.38
CA ASN A 74 12.74 2.51 -18.39
C ASN A 74 12.63 3.03 -19.82
N LEU A 75 11.55 3.75 -20.17
CA LEU A 75 11.40 4.35 -21.50
C LEU A 75 12.48 5.41 -21.77
N ALA A 76 12.82 6.21 -20.75
CA ALA A 76 13.90 7.20 -20.88
C ALA A 76 15.27 6.52 -21.06
N LYS A 77 15.53 5.41 -20.34
CA LYS A 77 16.74 4.58 -20.51
C LYS A 77 16.80 3.89 -21.88
N ALA A 78 15.66 3.57 -22.47
CA ALA A 78 15.54 3.10 -23.84
C ALA A 78 15.76 4.22 -24.90
N GLY A 79 16.02 5.45 -24.47
CA GLY A 79 16.40 6.58 -25.34
C GLY A 79 15.22 7.47 -25.79
N HIS A 80 14.02 7.22 -25.26
CA HIS A 80 12.82 7.97 -25.61
C HIS A 80 12.70 9.28 -24.83
N SER A 81 12.03 10.27 -25.43
CA SER A 81 11.64 11.52 -24.75
C SER A 81 10.38 11.29 -23.92
N VAL A 82 10.52 11.37 -22.60
CA VAL A 82 9.46 11.06 -21.62
C VAL A 82 9.17 12.27 -20.75
N LEU A 83 7.89 12.54 -20.53
CA LEU A 83 7.41 13.41 -19.46
C LEU A 83 6.68 12.56 -18.42
N LEU A 84 7.12 12.64 -17.17
CA LEU A 84 6.40 12.11 -16.01
C LEU A 84 5.72 13.28 -15.29
N ILE A 85 4.41 13.20 -15.10
CA ILE A 85 3.61 14.21 -14.40
C ILE A 85 3.14 13.62 -13.07
N ASP A 86 3.26 14.38 -11.98
CA ASP A 86 2.62 14.05 -10.70
C ASP A 86 1.99 15.30 -10.05
N ALA A 87 0.87 15.10 -9.36
CA ALA A 87 0.12 16.16 -8.72
C ALA A 87 0.81 16.72 -7.46
N GLY A 88 1.70 15.93 -6.83
CA GLY A 88 2.46 16.35 -5.65
C GLY A 88 3.96 16.56 -5.89
N GLY A 89 4.69 16.76 -4.80
CA GLY A 89 6.13 17.03 -4.79
C GLY A 89 7.02 15.79 -4.62
N ASP A 90 8.32 16.00 -4.42
CA ASP A 90 9.31 14.95 -4.15
C ASP A 90 9.94 15.14 -2.76
N TYR A 91 9.44 14.34 -1.82
CA TYR A 91 9.71 14.48 -0.40
C TYR A 91 10.30 13.21 0.24
N GLY A 92 10.80 12.27 -0.57
CA GLY A 92 11.33 10.99 -0.07
C GLY A 92 12.53 11.11 0.89
N HIS A 93 13.16 12.28 0.97
CA HIS A 93 14.26 12.59 1.89
C HIS A 93 13.79 12.97 3.31
N LEU A 94 12.49 13.16 3.51
CA LEU A 94 11.96 13.54 4.80
C LEU A 94 12.06 12.38 5.78
N ARG A 95 12.34 12.71 7.04
CA ARG A 95 12.48 11.76 8.16
C ARG A 95 11.35 10.72 8.18
N GLU A 96 10.12 11.19 8.04
CA GLU A 96 8.91 10.38 8.06
C GLU A 96 8.80 9.43 6.86
N ARG A 97 9.45 9.73 5.74
CA ARG A 97 9.45 8.87 4.54
C ARG A 97 10.54 7.82 4.60
N GLU A 98 11.70 8.16 5.17
CA GLU A 98 12.87 7.29 5.18
C GLU A 98 12.71 6.07 6.09
N SER A 99 12.25 6.26 7.33
CA SER A 99 12.24 5.17 8.31
C SER A 99 11.02 4.24 8.16
N PRO A 100 11.24 2.91 8.15
CA PRO A 100 10.17 1.91 8.19
C PRO A 100 9.15 2.08 9.32
N ALA A 101 9.60 2.44 10.53
CA ALA A 101 8.73 2.59 11.71
C ALA A 101 7.75 3.77 11.60
N LEU A 102 7.98 4.69 10.66
CA LEU A 102 7.15 5.87 10.47
C LEU A 102 6.08 5.69 9.40
N ALA A 103 5.90 4.48 8.84
CA ALA A 103 4.88 4.19 7.83
C ALA A 103 3.46 4.66 8.24
N ASN A 104 3.03 4.39 9.47
CA ASN A 104 1.70 4.80 9.95
C ASN A 104 1.56 6.32 10.08
N PRO A 105 2.43 7.05 10.81
CA PRO A 105 2.41 8.51 10.84
C PRO A 105 2.44 9.14 9.46
N THR A 106 3.26 8.60 8.56
CA THR A 106 3.41 9.10 7.20
C THR A 106 2.15 8.88 6.37
N SER A 107 1.53 7.71 6.50
CA SER A 107 0.30 7.37 5.81
C SER A 107 -0.86 8.27 6.22
N GLU A 108 -1.05 8.50 7.51
CA GLU A 108 -2.09 9.41 8.02
C GLU A 108 -1.88 10.86 7.56
N ARG A 109 -0.63 11.31 7.44
CA ARG A 109 -0.27 12.70 7.15
C ARG A 109 -0.33 13.09 5.68
N ASN A 110 -0.73 12.19 4.79
CA ASN A 110 -0.66 12.39 3.34
C ASN A 110 -1.60 13.46 2.76
N GLU A 111 -1.29 13.83 1.52
CA GLU A 111 -1.93 14.87 0.69
C GLU A 111 -3.15 14.37 -0.12
N ASP A 112 -3.46 13.08 -0.05
CA ASP A 112 -4.60 12.51 -0.78
C ASP A 112 -5.45 11.65 0.15
N ARG A 113 -6.20 12.32 1.04
CA ARG A 113 -7.06 11.68 2.03
C ARG A 113 -8.47 11.56 1.47
N LYS A 114 -9.01 10.34 1.47
CA LYS A 114 -10.38 10.07 1.02
C LYS A 114 -11.20 9.57 2.20
N TYR A 115 -12.40 10.11 2.35
CA TYR A 115 -13.35 9.68 3.37
C TYR A 115 -14.77 9.95 2.87
N THR A 116 -15.62 8.92 2.94
CA THR A 116 -17.00 9.00 2.45
C THR A 116 -17.96 9.26 3.61
N TRP A 117 -18.90 10.17 3.37
CA TRP A 117 -19.96 10.56 4.29
C TRP A 117 -21.33 10.29 3.68
N LEU A 118 -22.29 9.91 4.51
CA LEU A 118 -23.71 9.92 4.16
C LEU A 118 -24.31 11.26 4.56
N THR A 119 -24.80 12.03 3.60
CA THR A 119 -25.42 13.33 3.84
C THR A 119 -26.86 13.18 4.37
N PRO A 120 -27.44 14.22 5.00
CA PRO A 120 -28.81 14.16 5.54
C PRO A 120 -29.91 13.86 4.50
N ASP A 121 -29.68 14.18 3.23
CA ASP A 121 -30.56 13.89 2.10
C ASP A 121 -30.30 12.51 1.45
N GLY A 122 -29.44 11.69 2.08
CA GLY A 122 -29.18 10.31 1.67
C GLY A 122 -28.20 10.16 0.51
N GLN A 123 -27.44 11.19 0.18
CA GLN A 123 -26.39 11.13 -0.85
C GLN A 123 -25.02 10.77 -0.25
N PHE A 124 -24.11 10.32 -1.10
CA PHE A 124 -22.71 10.13 -0.72
C PHE A 124 -21.88 11.37 -1.03
N TYR A 125 -21.02 11.75 -0.09
CA TYR A 125 -20.09 12.86 -0.26
C TYR A 125 -18.65 12.41 0.06
N SER A 126 -17.74 12.73 -0.86
CA SER A 126 -16.29 12.65 -0.64
C SER A 126 -15.71 14.05 -0.69
N GLY A 127 -14.97 14.46 0.34
CA GLY A 127 -14.29 15.75 0.36
C GLY A 127 -14.10 16.33 1.76
N LEU A 128 -13.46 17.48 1.83
CA LEU A 128 -13.09 18.13 3.09
C LEU A 128 -14.20 19.02 3.68
N ASN A 129 -15.13 19.51 2.83
CA ASN A 129 -16.22 20.40 3.24
C ASN A 129 -17.50 19.61 3.45
N VAL A 130 -17.48 18.78 4.47
CA VAL A 130 -18.58 17.86 4.79
C VAL A 130 -19.86 18.64 5.04
N PRO A 131 -20.98 18.34 4.33
CA PRO A 131 -22.26 18.96 4.60
C PRO A 131 -22.69 18.77 6.06
N GLU A 132 -23.27 19.80 6.67
CA GLU A 132 -23.71 19.76 8.07
C GLU A 132 -24.71 18.60 8.29
N GLY A 133 -24.52 17.86 9.38
CA GLY A 133 -25.37 16.70 9.74
C GLY A 133 -25.01 15.39 9.00
N SER A 134 -23.95 15.36 8.20
CA SER A 134 -23.51 14.11 7.55
C SER A 134 -22.93 13.11 8.56
N THR A 135 -23.13 11.82 8.29
CA THR A 135 -22.61 10.70 9.10
C THR A 135 -21.39 10.08 8.42
N PRO A 136 -20.27 9.87 9.13
CA PRO A 136 -19.11 9.19 8.57
C PRO A 136 -19.38 7.70 8.32
N LEU A 137 -18.84 7.13 7.24
CA LEU A 137 -19.05 5.72 6.86
C LEU A 137 -17.81 4.81 7.07
N GLY A 138 -16.84 5.23 7.89
CA GLY A 138 -15.88 4.33 8.55
C GLY A 138 -14.54 4.07 7.86
N ASN A 139 -14.40 4.19 6.54
CA ASN A 139 -13.13 3.89 5.86
C ASN A 139 -12.30 5.13 5.50
N PHE A 140 -11.42 5.57 6.39
CA PHE A 140 -10.42 6.60 6.06
C PHE A 140 -9.35 6.00 5.15
N TYR A 141 -9.18 6.59 3.98
CA TYR A 141 -8.41 5.99 2.91
C TYR A 141 -7.24 6.92 2.48
N PRO A 142 -6.11 6.88 3.19
CA PRO A 142 -4.96 7.69 2.83
C PRO A 142 -4.29 7.14 1.57
N ARG A 143 -4.14 7.98 0.56
CA ARG A 143 -3.30 7.79 -0.64
C ARG A 143 -2.21 8.86 -0.64
N TYR A 144 -1.27 8.76 -1.57
CA TYR A 144 -0.19 9.74 -1.71
C TYR A 144 -0.19 10.39 -3.09
N GLY A 145 -0.29 11.72 -3.11
CA GLY A 145 -0.02 12.53 -4.30
C GLY A 145 1.40 13.06 -4.21
N GLY A 146 2.33 12.48 -4.96
CA GLY A 146 3.74 12.84 -4.94
C GLY A 146 4.62 11.75 -5.56
N LEU A 147 5.89 12.10 -5.80
CA LEU A 147 6.84 11.23 -6.48
C LEU A 147 6.95 9.86 -5.77
N GLY A 148 6.65 8.76 -6.48
CA GLY A 148 6.66 7.39 -5.94
C GLY A 148 5.29 6.85 -5.52
N GLY A 149 4.28 7.71 -5.40
CA GLY A 149 2.92 7.33 -5.02
C GLY A 149 2.87 6.58 -3.68
N CYS A 150 1.95 5.64 -3.55
CA CYS A 150 1.70 4.97 -2.27
C CYS A 150 2.89 4.15 -1.73
N ALA A 151 3.93 3.88 -2.53
CA ALA A 151 5.16 3.27 -2.05
C ALA A 151 5.92 4.15 -1.03
N GLU A 152 5.67 5.47 -1.02
CA GLU A 152 6.29 6.43 -0.10
C GLU A 152 5.68 6.46 1.31
N HIS A 153 4.61 5.70 1.59
CA HIS A 153 3.99 5.67 2.93
C HIS A 153 3.47 4.31 3.38
N ASN A 154 3.40 3.32 2.48
CA ASN A 154 2.89 2.01 2.85
C ASN A 154 3.76 1.31 3.93
N ALA A 155 3.25 0.18 4.44
CA ALA A 155 3.90 -0.67 5.44
C ALA A 155 5.13 -1.45 4.93
N LEU A 156 5.62 -1.16 3.72
CA LEU A 156 6.84 -1.71 3.12
C LEU A 156 6.83 -3.17 2.68
N VAL A 157 5.79 -3.94 3.01
CA VAL A 157 5.70 -5.36 2.66
C VAL A 157 5.71 -5.55 1.14
N ALA A 158 6.65 -6.38 0.65
CA ALA A 158 6.89 -6.65 -0.76
C ALA A 158 6.70 -8.15 -1.05
N LEU A 159 5.45 -8.57 -1.24
CA LEU A 159 5.09 -9.96 -1.51
C LEU A 159 4.59 -10.17 -2.93
N LEU A 160 4.94 -11.32 -3.50
CA LEU A 160 4.34 -11.81 -4.72
C LEU A 160 2.83 -12.07 -4.50
N PRO A 161 1.99 -11.85 -5.52
CA PRO A 161 0.62 -12.33 -5.47
C PRO A 161 0.59 -13.86 -5.61
N SER A 162 -0.57 -14.46 -5.35
CA SER A 162 -0.75 -15.91 -5.52
C SER A 162 -0.64 -16.30 -6.99
N LYS A 163 -0.37 -17.58 -7.30
CA LYS A 163 -0.15 -18.00 -8.71
C LYS A 163 -1.42 -17.79 -9.54
N ASN A 164 -2.58 -18.07 -8.95
CA ASN A 164 -3.86 -17.91 -9.64
C ASN A 164 -4.19 -16.46 -9.99
N ASP A 165 -3.58 -15.46 -9.35
CA ASP A 165 -3.80 -14.06 -9.70
C ASP A 165 -3.25 -13.76 -11.12
N TRP A 166 -2.08 -14.32 -11.43
CA TRP A 166 -1.46 -14.18 -12.75
C TRP A 166 -2.12 -15.09 -13.79
N ASP A 167 -2.29 -16.37 -13.44
CA ASP A 167 -2.91 -17.35 -14.33
C ASP A 167 -4.38 -17.01 -14.62
N GLY A 168 -5.08 -16.35 -13.70
CA GLY A 168 -6.41 -15.80 -13.89
C GLY A 168 -6.46 -14.76 -15.02
N ILE A 169 -5.49 -13.86 -15.09
CA ILE A 169 -5.37 -12.89 -16.21
C ILE A 169 -5.04 -13.62 -17.51
N ALA A 170 -4.12 -14.59 -17.47
CA ALA A 170 -3.76 -15.39 -18.65
C ALA A 170 -4.99 -16.13 -19.22
N ASN A 171 -5.79 -16.75 -18.34
CA ASN A 171 -7.00 -17.47 -18.72
C ASN A 171 -8.09 -16.53 -19.24
N ALA A 172 -8.35 -15.42 -18.56
CA ALA A 172 -9.38 -14.46 -18.96
C ALA A 172 -9.07 -13.80 -20.31
N THR A 173 -7.79 -13.62 -20.65
CA THR A 173 -7.38 -12.91 -21.88
C THR A 173 -6.90 -13.82 -23.00
N GLY A 174 -6.57 -15.08 -22.70
CA GLY A 174 -5.87 -15.99 -23.61
C GLY A 174 -4.40 -15.63 -23.87
N ASP A 175 -3.82 -14.66 -23.16
CA ASP A 175 -2.42 -14.25 -23.31
C ASP A 175 -1.54 -14.95 -22.26
N ALA A 176 -0.91 -16.06 -22.67
CA ALA A 176 -0.02 -16.86 -21.83
C ALA A 176 1.20 -16.10 -21.30
N SER A 177 1.52 -14.89 -21.81
CA SER A 177 2.58 -14.06 -21.22
C SER A 177 2.24 -13.51 -19.84
N TRP A 178 0.99 -13.68 -19.39
CA TRP A 178 0.54 -13.40 -18.04
C TRP A 178 0.67 -14.58 -17.07
N SER A 179 1.07 -15.78 -17.52
CA SER A 179 1.19 -16.91 -16.59
C SER A 179 2.17 -16.63 -15.46
N ASN A 180 1.98 -17.26 -14.30
CA ASN A 180 2.87 -17.08 -13.15
C ASN A 180 4.36 -17.27 -13.52
N ASP A 181 4.67 -18.31 -14.29
CA ASP A 181 6.03 -18.59 -14.77
C ASP A 181 6.58 -17.47 -15.65
N ALA A 182 5.75 -16.93 -16.56
CA ALA A 182 6.14 -15.82 -17.41
C ALA A 182 6.33 -14.52 -16.60
N MET A 183 5.53 -14.30 -15.57
CA MET A 183 5.58 -13.12 -14.71
C MET A 183 6.78 -13.12 -13.75
N ARG A 184 7.31 -14.30 -13.40
CA ARG A 184 8.49 -14.43 -12.52
C ARG A 184 9.71 -13.65 -13.02
N LYS A 185 9.90 -13.53 -14.35
CA LYS A 185 11.01 -12.74 -14.91
C LYS A 185 10.93 -11.26 -14.53
N TYR A 186 9.73 -10.72 -14.37
CA TYR A 186 9.54 -9.32 -13.98
C TYR A 186 9.78 -9.11 -12.49
N PHE A 187 9.44 -10.09 -11.64
CA PHE A 187 9.84 -10.07 -10.23
C PHE A 187 11.37 -9.94 -10.10
N LYS A 188 12.12 -10.82 -10.78
CA LYS A 188 13.60 -10.77 -10.79
C LYS A 188 14.17 -9.46 -11.36
N LYS A 189 13.41 -8.76 -12.20
CA LYS A 189 13.82 -7.48 -12.78
C LYS A 189 13.60 -6.31 -11.80
N VAL A 190 12.57 -6.40 -10.97
CA VAL A 190 12.27 -5.40 -9.93
C VAL A 190 13.18 -5.58 -8.73
N GLU A 191 13.36 -6.82 -8.29
CA GLU A 191 14.05 -7.17 -7.06
C GLU A 191 15.56 -6.95 -7.13
N LYS A 192 16.09 -6.30 -6.09
CA LYS A 192 17.47 -6.42 -5.64
C LYS A 192 17.45 -7.07 -4.27
N LEU A 193 17.73 -8.38 -4.26
CA LEU A 193 17.73 -9.21 -3.07
C LEU A 193 18.87 -8.80 -2.12
N GLU A 194 18.50 -8.49 -0.88
CA GLU A 194 19.41 -8.06 0.19
C GLU A 194 19.08 -8.72 1.53
N TYR A 195 18.36 -9.86 1.53
CA TYR A 195 18.15 -10.75 2.67
C TYR A 195 18.59 -12.19 2.35
N GLU A 196 18.75 -13.00 3.39
CA GLU A 196 19.12 -14.41 3.26
C GLU A 196 17.95 -15.25 2.74
N ILE A 197 18.24 -16.14 1.79
CA ILE A 197 17.27 -17.05 1.17
C ILE A 197 17.72 -18.50 1.36
N PRO A 198 16.81 -19.50 1.25
CA PRO A 198 17.18 -20.90 1.33
C PRO A 198 18.19 -21.31 0.26
N GLU A 199 19.16 -22.15 0.62
CA GLU A 199 20.16 -22.67 -0.32
C GLU A 199 19.48 -23.37 -1.51
N GLY A 200 19.94 -23.06 -2.73
CA GLY A 200 19.40 -23.64 -3.96
C GLY A 200 18.21 -22.88 -4.56
N THR A 201 17.75 -21.81 -3.93
CA THR A 201 16.67 -20.92 -4.44
C THR A 201 17.21 -19.65 -5.09
N GLU A 202 18.53 -19.51 -5.24
CA GLU A 202 19.16 -18.29 -5.77
C GLU A 202 18.67 -17.94 -7.17
N GLY A 203 18.32 -18.97 -7.94
CA GLY A 203 17.76 -18.85 -9.27
C GLY A 203 16.39 -18.19 -9.32
N ASP A 204 15.67 -18.10 -8.20
CA ASP A 204 14.30 -17.60 -8.12
C ASP A 204 14.20 -16.09 -7.89
N HIS A 205 15.32 -15.44 -7.56
CA HIS A 205 15.41 -14.04 -7.18
C HIS A 205 16.16 -13.15 -8.18
N GLY A 206 16.00 -11.84 -8.02
CA GLY A 206 16.74 -10.78 -8.71
C GLY A 206 17.79 -10.13 -7.82
N TYR A 207 18.93 -9.73 -8.41
CA TYR A 207 20.06 -9.12 -7.67
C TYR A 207 20.45 -7.73 -8.20
N ASP A 208 19.90 -7.33 -9.35
CA ASP A 208 20.28 -6.11 -10.08
C ASP A 208 19.11 -5.14 -10.26
N GLY A 209 17.95 -5.44 -9.65
CA GLY A 209 16.76 -4.61 -9.73
C GLY A 209 16.93 -3.25 -9.06
N TYR A 210 15.96 -2.38 -9.26
CA TYR A 210 15.97 -1.04 -8.68
C TYR A 210 15.35 -0.97 -7.28
N LEU A 211 14.61 -2.00 -6.88
CA LEU A 211 13.93 -2.05 -5.59
C LEU A 211 14.77 -2.91 -4.64
N HIS A 212 15.41 -2.26 -3.68
CA HIS A 212 16.10 -2.98 -2.61
C HIS A 212 15.05 -3.73 -1.79
N MET A 213 15.29 -5.02 -1.56
CA MET A 213 14.45 -5.84 -0.71
C MET A 213 15.29 -6.49 0.36
N THR A 214 15.00 -6.20 1.63
CA THR A 214 15.58 -6.92 2.77
C THR A 214 14.46 -7.32 3.75
N GLN A 215 14.82 -7.76 4.96
CA GLN A 215 13.88 -8.11 6.02
C GLN A 215 14.14 -7.28 7.28
N ASN A 216 13.19 -7.28 8.20
CA ASN A 216 13.41 -6.71 9.53
C ASN A 216 14.66 -7.35 10.18
N PRO A 217 15.59 -6.57 10.75
CA PRO A 217 16.76 -7.15 11.38
C PRO A 217 16.36 -7.97 12.61
N SER A 218 16.58 -9.29 12.57
CA SER A 218 16.16 -10.26 13.62
C SER A 218 16.68 -9.91 15.02
N GLY A 219 17.80 -9.20 15.13
CA GLY A 219 18.31 -8.73 16.40
C GLY A 219 17.40 -7.69 17.09
N VAL A 220 16.59 -6.93 16.36
CA VAL A 220 15.66 -5.94 16.95
C VAL A 220 14.61 -6.62 17.84
N PRO A 221 13.84 -7.61 17.36
CA PRO A 221 12.92 -8.35 18.22
C PRO A 221 13.64 -9.23 19.25
N ALA A 222 14.85 -9.72 18.95
CA ALA A 222 15.61 -10.58 19.86
C ALA A 222 16.05 -9.92 21.19
N GLN A 223 16.04 -8.59 21.25
CA GLN A 223 16.39 -7.86 22.46
C GLN A 223 15.27 -7.76 23.50
N ASP A 224 14.03 -8.08 23.14
CA ASP A 224 12.86 -7.92 23.98
C ASP A 224 12.18 -9.28 24.21
N ILE A 225 12.39 -9.87 25.38
CA ILE A 225 11.89 -11.21 25.71
C ILE A 225 10.36 -11.27 25.65
N LYS A 226 9.68 -10.17 25.95
CA LYS A 226 8.22 -10.13 25.86
C LYS A 226 7.77 -10.19 24.41
N LEU A 227 8.39 -9.40 23.54
CA LEU A 227 8.12 -9.49 22.10
C LEU A 227 8.38 -10.93 21.60
N LEU A 228 9.48 -11.56 22.01
CA LEU A 228 9.77 -12.96 21.68
C LEU A 228 8.71 -13.94 22.18
N SER A 229 8.16 -13.72 23.38
CA SER A 229 7.09 -14.55 23.93
C SER A 229 5.81 -14.50 23.07
N VAL A 230 5.52 -13.35 22.47
CA VAL A 230 4.40 -13.18 21.53
C VAL A 230 4.64 -13.99 20.25
N VAL A 231 5.86 -13.95 19.70
CA VAL A 231 6.26 -14.75 18.53
C VAL A 231 6.20 -16.25 18.85
N ALA A 232 6.68 -16.67 20.02
CA ALA A 232 6.63 -18.06 20.44
C ALA A 232 5.19 -18.57 20.59
N GLY A 233 4.28 -17.74 21.15
CA GLY A 233 2.86 -18.06 21.25
C GLY A 233 2.20 -18.23 19.87
N ALA A 234 2.48 -17.33 18.94
CA ALA A 234 2.02 -17.42 17.56
C ALA A 234 2.55 -18.69 16.87
N ALA A 235 3.85 -18.98 17.00
CA ALA A 235 4.46 -20.18 16.42
C ALA A 235 3.78 -21.46 16.92
N LYS A 236 3.60 -21.58 18.24
CA LYS A 236 2.94 -22.73 18.87
C LYS A 236 1.51 -22.91 18.39
N ALA A 237 0.72 -21.84 18.40
CA ALA A 237 -0.67 -21.87 17.94
C ALA A 237 -0.78 -22.18 16.44
N PHE A 238 0.15 -21.69 15.63
CA PHE A 238 0.22 -21.97 14.21
C PHE A 238 0.76 -23.38 13.90
N GLY A 239 1.28 -24.11 14.88
CA GLY A 239 1.82 -25.47 14.73
C GLY A 239 3.26 -25.51 14.22
N VAL A 240 4.02 -24.43 14.42
CA VAL A 240 5.45 -24.33 14.11
C VAL A 240 6.26 -24.75 15.35
N ASP A 241 7.26 -25.61 15.14
CA ASP A 241 8.18 -25.98 16.20
C ASP A 241 8.99 -24.77 16.65
N ASN A 242 8.88 -24.44 17.94
CA ASN A 242 9.54 -23.32 18.57
C ASN A 242 10.41 -23.75 19.77
N ALA A 243 10.73 -25.05 19.89
CA ALA A 243 11.54 -25.57 20.98
C ALA A 243 12.92 -24.91 21.03
N GLY A 244 13.57 -24.76 19.87
CA GLY A 244 14.86 -24.07 19.76
C GLY A 244 14.81 -22.62 20.21
N LEU A 245 13.77 -21.88 19.81
CA LEU A 245 13.55 -20.50 20.26
C LEU A 245 13.34 -20.43 21.77
N THR A 246 12.52 -21.32 22.32
CA THR A 246 12.25 -21.38 23.76
C THR A 246 13.52 -21.65 24.56
N THR A 247 14.36 -22.59 24.10
CA THR A 247 15.67 -22.86 24.71
C THR A 247 16.57 -21.64 24.66
N ALA A 248 16.71 -21.01 23.48
CA ALA A 248 17.55 -19.82 23.33
C ALA A 248 17.12 -18.65 24.22
N ILE A 249 15.81 -18.45 24.41
CA ILE A 249 15.27 -17.44 25.34
C ILE A 249 15.66 -17.78 26.79
N ASN A 250 15.48 -19.02 27.23
CA ASN A 250 15.81 -19.43 28.60
C ASN A 250 17.31 -19.32 28.90
N ASP A 251 18.16 -19.66 27.92
CA ASP A 251 19.61 -19.53 28.05
C ASP A 251 20.02 -18.06 28.15
N ALA A 252 19.44 -17.18 27.33
CA ALA A 252 19.69 -15.75 27.40
C ALA A 252 19.21 -15.12 28.72
N VAL A 253 18.06 -15.55 29.24
CA VAL A 253 17.57 -15.14 30.57
C VAL A 253 18.53 -15.57 31.66
N THR A 254 18.98 -16.83 31.63
CA THR A 254 19.96 -17.35 32.60
C THR A 254 21.24 -16.52 32.57
N LEU A 255 21.77 -16.26 31.37
CA LEU A 255 22.97 -15.46 31.18
C LEU A 255 22.77 -14.00 31.67
N ALA A 256 21.60 -13.41 31.41
CA ALA A 256 21.28 -12.07 31.89
C ALA A 256 21.25 -12.02 33.42
N GLN A 257 20.65 -13.01 34.09
CA GLN A 257 20.64 -13.14 35.54
C GLN A 257 22.06 -13.26 36.12
N GLU A 258 22.89 -14.13 35.55
CA GLU A 258 24.29 -14.31 35.97
C GLU A 258 25.13 -13.04 35.84
N ASN A 259 24.80 -12.19 34.85
CA ASN A 259 25.49 -10.93 34.58
C ASN A 259 24.78 -9.69 35.17
N SER A 260 23.73 -9.88 35.97
CA SER A 260 22.96 -8.78 36.59
C SER A 260 22.39 -7.79 35.56
N VAL A 261 22.01 -8.29 34.39
CA VAL A 261 21.30 -7.55 33.33
C VAL A 261 19.81 -7.63 33.61
N ASP A 262 19.16 -6.46 33.75
CA ASP A 262 17.69 -6.38 33.83
C ASP A 262 17.10 -6.60 32.43
N TYR A 263 16.58 -7.81 32.22
CA TYR A 263 15.93 -8.22 30.97
C TYR A 263 14.41 -8.07 31.01
N GLU A 264 13.83 -7.77 32.17
CA GLU A 264 12.39 -7.64 32.37
C GLU A 264 11.93 -6.22 32.03
N THR A 265 12.71 -5.21 32.43
CA THR A 265 12.44 -3.80 32.14
C THR A 265 13.45 -3.16 31.19
N GLY A 266 14.57 -3.86 30.94
CA GLY A 266 15.62 -3.47 30.00
C GLY A 266 15.67 -4.35 28.74
N LEU A 267 16.51 -3.95 27.79
CA LEU A 267 16.78 -4.71 26.58
C LEU A 267 17.94 -5.66 26.82
N LEU A 268 17.83 -6.89 26.30
CA LEU A 268 18.98 -7.79 26.22
C LEU A 268 20.08 -7.12 25.37
N PRO A 269 21.33 -7.11 25.85
CA PRO A 269 22.49 -6.72 25.04
C PRO A 269 22.59 -7.59 23.77
N LEU A 270 22.94 -7.00 22.62
CA LEU A 270 22.97 -7.73 21.35
C LEU A 270 23.86 -8.97 21.37
N ASN A 271 24.99 -8.92 22.08
CA ASN A 271 25.89 -10.07 22.23
C ASN A 271 25.28 -11.26 23.01
N MET A 272 24.20 -11.03 23.78
CA MET A 272 23.42 -12.07 24.46
C MET A 272 22.26 -12.62 23.60
N THR A 273 22.02 -12.04 22.42
CA THR A 273 20.88 -12.40 21.56
C THR A 273 21.23 -13.33 20.40
N THR A 274 22.50 -13.69 20.22
CA THR A 274 22.99 -14.46 19.07
C THR A 274 22.24 -15.78 18.85
N GLU A 275 22.05 -16.58 19.90
CA GLU A 275 21.33 -17.86 19.81
C GLU A 275 19.83 -17.66 19.56
N ILE A 276 19.24 -16.58 20.08
CA ILE A 276 17.85 -16.22 19.81
C ILE A 276 17.69 -15.88 18.33
N VAL A 277 18.60 -15.07 17.78
CA VAL A 277 18.59 -14.70 16.35
C VAL A 277 18.69 -15.95 15.48
N ALA A 278 19.65 -16.85 15.77
CA ALA A 278 19.78 -18.11 15.03
C ALA A 278 18.50 -18.97 15.11
N ALA A 279 17.88 -19.05 16.28
CA ALA A 279 16.63 -19.80 16.46
C ALA A 279 15.44 -19.15 15.73
N LEU A 280 15.33 -17.82 15.73
CA LEU A 280 14.33 -17.09 14.96
C LEU A 280 14.52 -17.33 13.45
N ASP A 281 15.74 -17.16 12.95
CA ASP A 281 16.03 -17.31 11.52
C ASP A 281 15.79 -18.75 11.05
N SER A 282 16.11 -19.75 11.90
CA SER A 282 15.77 -21.15 11.62
C SER A 282 14.26 -21.42 11.62
N MET A 283 13.50 -20.77 12.50
CA MET A 283 12.04 -20.92 12.56
C MET A 283 11.38 -20.26 11.35
N PHE A 284 11.97 -19.19 10.82
CA PHE A 284 11.53 -18.46 9.63
C PHE A 284 12.26 -18.88 8.35
N ALA A 285 12.71 -20.14 8.26
CA ALA A 285 13.52 -20.62 7.14
C ALA A 285 12.81 -20.62 5.78
N MET A 286 11.50 -20.38 5.73
CA MET A 286 10.76 -20.30 4.47
C MET A 286 10.78 -18.87 3.93
N ASP A 287 11.09 -18.73 2.64
CA ASP A 287 10.92 -17.47 1.93
C ASP A 287 9.50 -17.35 1.34
N ALA A 288 8.82 -16.25 1.70
CA ALA A 288 7.49 -15.92 1.22
C ALA A 288 7.44 -15.55 -0.28
N ASN A 289 8.58 -15.22 -0.88
CA ASN A 289 8.67 -14.90 -2.31
C ASN A 289 9.27 -16.03 -3.16
N ASN A 290 9.52 -17.22 -2.60
CA ASN A 290 10.16 -18.31 -3.33
C ASN A 290 9.29 -18.81 -4.52
N ALA A 291 9.84 -19.60 -5.43
CA ALA A 291 9.12 -20.17 -6.57
C ALA A 291 8.51 -21.56 -6.30
N ASP A 292 8.49 -22.01 -5.05
CA ASP A 292 7.93 -23.32 -4.68
C ASP A 292 6.53 -23.55 -5.24
N ALA A 293 6.28 -24.74 -5.80
CA ALA A 293 5.00 -25.11 -6.39
C ALA A 293 3.85 -24.97 -5.38
N ASP A 294 4.10 -25.29 -4.11
CA ASP A 294 3.12 -25.28 -3.03
C ASP A 294 3.13 -24.01 -2.18
N ARG A 295 3.93 -22.98 -2.52
CA ARG A 295 4.07 -21.71 -1.77
C ARG A 295 2.74 -21.12 -1.29
N ASP A 296 1.73 -21.14 -2.16
CA ASP A 296 0.43 -20.50 -1.93
C ASP A 296 -0.60 -21.43 -1.30
N THR A 297 -0.21 -22.65 -0.95
CA THR A 297 -1.14 -23.67 -0.39
C THR A 297 -0.63 -24.30 0.89
N LYS A 298 0.70 -24.33 1.10
CA LYS A 298 1.31 -24.80 2.35
C LYS A 298 1.27 -23.70 3.40
N ARG A 299 0.85 -24.01 4.62
CA ARG A 299 0.92 -23.07 5.74
C ARG A 299 2.33 -22.48 5.84
N LEU A 300 2.42 -21.16 5.76
CA LEU A 300 3.69 -20.43 5.72
C LEU A 300 3.80 -19.56 6.96
N PHE A 301 4.93 -19.64 7.65
CA PHE A 301 5.26 -18.82 8.82
C PHE A 301 6.65 -18.23 8.56
N ALA A 302 6.70 -16.94 8.23
CA ALA A 302 7.89 -16.34 7.61
C ALA A 302 8.15 -14.91 8.07
N LYS A 303 9.42 -14.49 7.95
CA LYS A 303 9.78 -13.06 7.94
C LYS A 303 9.27 -12.45 6.65
N LEU A 304 8.81 -11.21 6.73
CA LEU A 304 8.30 -10.50 5.56
C LEU A 304 9.43 -9.80 4.80
N PRO A 305 9.59 -10.06 3.50
CA PRO A 305 10.37 -9.21 2.62
C PRO A 305 9.78 -7.79 2.60
N LEU A 306 10.64 -6.80 2.76
CA LEU A 306 10.31 -5.37 2.80
C LEU A 306 11.09 -4.63 1.71
N HIS A 307 10.48 -3.63 1.07
CA HIS A 307 11.19 -2.72 0.16
C HIS A 307 12.02 -1.67 0.93
N VAL A 308 13.12 -2.13 1.52
CA VAL A 308 14.08 -1.33 2.28
C VAL A 308 15.50 -1.73 1.87
N ASP A 309 16.46 -0.82 1.96
CA ASP A 309 17.87 -1.16 1.76
C ASP A 309 18.47 -1.84 3.00
N ASN A 310 19.50 -2.66 2.83
CA ASN A 310 20.18 -3.33 3.95
C ASN A 310 21.33 -2.51 4.59
N GLU A 311 21.69 -1.35 4.02
CA GLU A 311 22.81 -0.53 4.50
C GLU A 311 22.38 0.48 5.57
N LYS A 312 21.31 1.20 5.27
CA LYS A 312 20.71 2.27 6.08
C LYS A 312 19.37 1.85 6.66
N TYR A 313 18.73 0.79 6.13
CA TYR A 313 17.37 0.39 6.48
C TYR A 313 16.35 1.49 6.16
N ARG A 314 16.64 2.28 5.12
CA ARG A 314 15.70 3.28 4.62
C ARG A 314 14.75 2.62 3.62
N ARG A 315 13.54 3.16 3.51
CA ARG A 315 12.58 2.85 2.47
C ARG A 315 13.21 2.94 1.07
N SER A 316 12.99 1.92 0.25
CA SER A 316 13.39 1.87 -1.17
C SER A 316 12.13 1.85 -2.03
N THR A 317 11.99 2.78 -2.98
CA THR A 317 10.77 2.87 -3.79
C THR A 317 11.07 3.16 -5.26
N PRO A 318 10.06 3.06 -6.15
CA PRO A 318 10.17 3.53 -7.53
C PRO A 318 10.52 5.01 -7.68
N ARG A 319 10.33 5.84 -6.64
CA ARG A 319 10.77 7.23 -6.62
C ARG A 319 12.29 7.32 -6.79
N ASP A 320 13.04 6.49 -6.06
CA ASP A 320 14.50 6.45 -6.16
C ASP A 320 14.95 6.10 -7.58
N TYR A 321 14.26 5.16 -8.22
CA TYR A 321 14.54 4.77 -9.60
C TYR A 321 14.35 5.92 -10.61
N VAL A 322 13.30 6.72 -10.43
CA VAL A 322 13.07 7.93 -11.24
C VAL A 322 14.13 8.98 -10.93
N TYR A 323 14.40 9.25 -9.64
CA TYR A 323 15.38 10.23 -9.21
C TYR A 323 16.77 9.93 -9.77
N ASP A 324 17.26 8.70 -9.60
CA ASP A 324 18.57 8.25 -10.08
C ASP A 324 18.69 8.28 -11.60
N THR A 325 17.57 8.04 -12.30
CA THR A 325 17.52 8.17 -13.76
C THR A 325 17.56 9.64 -14.17
N TRP A 326 16.78 10.50 -13.53
CA TRP A 326 16.72 11.93 -13.83
C TRP A 326 18.04 12.65 -13.52
N ALA A 327 18.67 12.32 -12.39
CA ALA A 327 19.87 12.98 -11.88
C ALA A 327 21.13 12.67 -12.70
N GLN A 328 21.18 11.51 -13.39
CA GLN A 328 22.35 11.10 -14.17
C GLN A 328 22.72 12.10 -15.26
N LYS A 329 24.01 12.49 -15.27
CA LYS A 329 24.61 13.38 -16.28
C LYS A 329 25.61 12.62 -17.16
N THR A 330 25.81 13.09 -18.38
CA THR A 330 26.94 12.69 -19.23
C THR A 330 28.23 13.31 -18.70
N ALA A 331 29.39 12.87 -19.20
CA ALA A 331 30.68 13.46 -18.83
C ALA A 331 30.78 14.97 -19.08
N ASN A 332 29.95 15.52 -19.99
CA ASN A 332 29.90 16.94 -20.32
C ASN A 332 28.85 17.71 -19.49
N GLY A 333 28.27 17.09 -18.45
CA GLY A 333 27.31 17.73 -17.54
C GLY A 333 25.87 17.83 -18.05
N THR A 334 25.58 17.41 -19.28
CA THR A 334 24.20 17.36 -19.81
C THR A 334 23.43 16.17 -19.23
N GLN A 335 22.11 16.26 -19.16
CA GLN A 335 21.29 15.15 -18.67
C GLN A 335 21.46 13.91 -19.57
N LYS A 336 21.71 12.75 -18.96
CA LYS A 336 22.03 11.50 -19.66
C LYS A 336 20.81 10.91 -20.36
N TYR A 337 19.67 10.92 -19.70
CA TYR A 337 18.40 10.40 -20.23
C TYR A 337 17.41 11.53 -20.49
N LYS A 338 16.52 11.35 -21.46
CA LYS A 338 15.52 12.36 -21.85
C LYS A 338 14.25 12.23 -21.00
N LEU A 339 14.42 12.37 -19.69
CA LEU A 339 13.35 12.28 -18.70
C LEU A 339 13.09 13.65 -18.10
N ASP A 340 11.96 14.26 -18.43
CA ASP A 340 11.48 15.45 -17.75
C ASP A 340 10.45 15.02 -16.69
N VAL A 341 10.53 15.57 -15.48
CA VAL A 341 9.60 15.29 -14.37
C VAL A 341 8.92 16.60 -13.99
N ALA A 342 7.59 16.63 -14.07
CA ALA A 342 6.76 17.79 -13.73
C ALA A 342 5.93 17.48 -12.48
N LEU A 343 6.42 17.96 -11.35
CA LEU A 343 5.78 17.84 -10.04
C LEU A 343 4.81 19.01 -9.80
N ASN A 344 3.95 18.90 -8.79
CA ASN A 344 2.88 19.87 -8.52
C ASN A 344 2.06 20.19 -9.79
N THR A 345 1.75 19.14 -10.55
CA THR A 345 1.12 19.24 -11.86
C THR A 345 -0.03 18.22 -11.93
N LEU A 346 -1.25 18.70 -11.73
CA LEU A 346 -2.46 17.89 -11.76
C LEU A 346 -2.93 17.75 -13.22
N ALA A 347 -2.91 16.54 -13.77
CA ALA A 347 -3.55 16.26 -15.05
C ALA A 347 -5.08 16.40 -14.92
N THR A 348 -5.69 17.09 -15.88
CA THR A 348 -7.12 17.43 -15.83
C THR A 348 -7.93 16.82 -16.95
N LYS A 349 -7.31 16.59 -18.11
CA LYS A 349 -7.99 16.02 -19.28
C LYS A 349 -7.01 15.38 -20.26
N ILE A 350 -7.41 14.27 -20.85
CA ILE A 350 -6.73 13.65 -21.99
C ILE A 350 -7.28 14.27 -23.27
N LEU A 351 -6.39 14.67 -24.15
CA LEU A 351 -6.74 15.24 -25.45
C LEU A 351 -6.87 14.13 -26.49
N PHE A 352 -8.01 14.12 -27.20
CA PHE A 352 -8.28 13.16 -28.27
C PHE A 352 -8.38 13.84 -29.63
N ASP A 353 -7.75 13.22 -30.62
CA ASP A 353 -8.05 13.41 -32.04
C ASP A 353 -9.11 12.37 -32.43
N THR A 354 -10.32 12.84 -32.72
CA THR A 354 -11.50 12.02 -33.04
C THR A 354 -11.79 11.96 -34.54
N THR A 355 -10.86 12.42 -35.38
CA THR A 355 -11.05 12.42 -36.85
C THR A 355 -10.90 11.04 -37.49
N GLY A 356 -10.29 10.08 -36.77
CA GLY A 356 -10.07 8.71 -37.21
C GLY A 356 -11.19 7.74 -36.80
N ALA A 357 -11.01 6.46 -37.12
CA ALA A 357 -11.96 5.40 -36.77
C ALA A 357 -12.04 5.13 -35.25
N LYS A 358 -10.96 5.42 -34.52
CA LYS A 358 -10.89 5.37 -33.06
C LYS A 358 -10.40 6.72 -32.53
N PRO A 359 -10.90 7.19 -31.38
CA PRO A 359 -10.30 8.32 -30.68
C PRO A 359 -8.83 8.03 -30.37
N LYS A 360 -7.95 8.92 -30.79
CA LYS A 360 -6.50 8.80 -30.60
C LYS A 360 -6.05 9.78 -29.54
N ALA A 361 -5.46 9.31 -28.44
CA ALA A 361 -4.88 10.20 -27.44
C ALA A 361 -3.65 10.92 -28.02
N VAL A 362 -3.62 12.24 -27.89
CA VAL A 362 -2.59 13.12 -28.50
C VAL A 362 -1.89 14.03 -27.49
N GLY A 363 -2.32 14.03 -26.23
CA GLY A 363 -1.77 14.92 -25.22
C GLY A 363 -2.62 14.97 -23.96
N VAL A 364 -2.27 15.89 -23.08
CA VAL A 364 -2.86 16.07 -21.75
C VAL A 364 -2.92 17.56 -21.43
N ASP A 365 -4.06 18.01 -20.93
CA ASP A 365 -4.20 19.28 -20.23
C ASP A 365 -3.92 19.09 -18.74
N PHE A 366 -3.34 20.11 -18.11
CA PHE A 366 -2.97 20.09 -16.70
C PHE A 366 -3.15 21.45 -16.03
N LEU A 367 -3.18 21.44 -14.71
CA LEU A 367 -3.00 22.60 -13.85
C LEU A 367 -1.69 22.46 -13.08
N HIS A 368 -0.85 23.49 -13.10
CA HIS A 368 0.40 23.53 -12.36
C HIS A 368 0.27 24.40 -11.10
N GLY A 369 0.56 23.84 -9.94
CA GLY A 369 0.47 24.51 -8.65
C GLY A 369 0.53 23.49 -7.51
N GLN A 370 0.86 23.97 -6.31
CA GLN A 370 0.95 23.11 -5.13
C GLN A 370 -0.45 22.79 -4.58
N SER A 371 -0.68 21.54 -4.18
CA SER A 371 -1.92 21.14 -3.49
C SER A 371 -3.20 21.42 -4.26
N LEU A 372 -3.24 21.07 -5.55
CA LEU A 372 -4.42 21.39 -6.36
C LEU A 372 -5.59 20.42 -6.13
N TYR A 373 -5.30 19.15 -5.92
CA TYR A 373 -6.32 18.12 -5.73
C TYR A 373 -6.94 18.23 -4.34
N ARG A 374 -8.27 18.27 -4.24
CA ARG A 374 -9.01 18.62 -3.02
C ARG A 374 -9.11 17.49 -1.99
N ALA A 375 -8.46 16.35 -2.25
CA ALA A 375 -8.12 15.40 -1.20
C ALA A 375 -6.97 15.92 -0.29
N ASP A 376 -6.23 16.94 -0.74
CA ASP A 376 -5.20 17.61 0.05
C ASP A 376 -5.85 18.64 0.97
N PRO A 377 -5.66 18.56 2.30
CA PRO A 377 -6.18 19.55 3.25
C PRO A 377 -5.68 20.98 3.01
N ARG A 378 -4.60 21.15 2.24
CA ARG A 378 -4.02 22.47 1.90
C ARG A 378 -4.66 23.07 0.64
N ALA A 379 -5.51 22.33 -0.08
CA ALA A 379 -6.06 22.78 -1.35
C ALA A 379 -6.97 24.00 -1.21
N SER A 380 -6.73 25.04 -2.02
CA SER A 380 -7.61 26.21 -2.10
C SER A 380 -8.94 25.85 -2.76
N GLN A 381 -10.04 26.43 -2.27
CA GLN A 381 -11.36 26.25 -2.88
C GLN A 381 -11.58 27.08 -4.17
N THR A 382 -10.73 28.07 -4.47
CA THR A 382 -10.89 28.94 -5.65
C THR A 382 -10.74 28.18 -6.96
N GLU A 383 -11.57 28.47 -7.98
CA GLU A 383 -11.57 27.76 -9.28
C GLU A 383 -10.20 27.78 -9.98
N ASN A 384 -9.53 28.95 -10.00
CA ASN A 384 -8.26 29.16 -10.70
C ASN A 384 -7.02 28.56 -9.98
N GLY A 385 -7.18 27.76 -8.92
CA GLY A 385 -6.07 27.24 -8.12
C GLY A 385 -5.13 26.34 -8.92
N GLY A 386 -4.22 26.94 -9.68
CA GLY A 386 -3.26 26.31 -10.59
C GLY A 386 -3.18 27.02 -11.95
N GLU A 387 -1.99 27.08 -12.54
CA GLU A 387 -1.79 27.62 -13.88
C GLU A 387 -2.06 26.55 -14.94
N ALA A 388 -3.00 26.83 -15.85
CA ALA A 388 -3.35 25.92 -16.92
C ALA A 388 -2.22 25.74 -17.95
N GLY A 389 -2.04 24.51 -18.41
CA GLY A 389 -1.10 24.18 -19.47
C GLY A 389 -1.53 22.92 -20.23
N SER A 390 -0.79 22.63 -21.30
CA SER A 390 -1.07 21.48 -22.17
C SER A 390 0.22 20.95 -22.79
N VAL A 391 0.29 19.64 -23.00
CA VAL A 391 1.44 18.95 -23.58
C VAL A 391 0.99 17.86 -24.56
N LYS A 392 1.72 17.70 -25.67
CA LYS A 392 1.44 16.67 -26.67
C LYS A 392 2.25 15.39 -26.45
N ALA A 393 1.63 14.26 -26.76
CA ALA A 393 2.26 12.94 -26.84
C ALA A 393 2.27 12.46 -28.31
N THR A 394 3.45 12.24 -28.87
CA THR A 394 3.61 11.80 -30.26
C THR A 394 3.50 10.29 -30.43
N LYS A 395 3.68 9.51 -29.37
CA LYS A 395 3.49 8.05 -29.36
C LYS A 395 2.34 7.63 -28.47
N GLU A 396 2.40 7.87 -27.17
CA GLU A 396 1.41 7.29 -26.24
C GLU A 396 1.22 8.14 -24.98
N VAL A 397 -0.01 8.22 -24.49
CA VAL A 397 -0.36 8.69 -23.14
C VAL A 397 -0.56 7.46 -22.26
N ILE A 398 0.05 7.44 -21.07
CA ILE A 398 -0.01 6.32 -20.13
C ILE A 398 -0.54 6.83 -18.79
N LEU A 399 -1.66 6.30 -18.34
CA LEU A 399 -2.24 6.61 -17.04
C LEU A 399 -1.69 5.67 -15.97
N ALA A 400 -1.31 6.24 -14.84
CA ALA A 400 -0.86 5.55 -13.64
C ALA A 400 -1.34 6.30 -12.37
N GLY A 401 -2.56 6.86 -12.42
CA GLY A 401 -3.20 7.60 -11.33
C GLY A 401 -3.78 6.71 -10.22
N GLY A 402 -3.73 5.39 -10.36
CA GLY A 402 -4.23 4.43 -9.38
C GLY A 402 -5.74 4.21 -9.46
N ALA A 403 -6.25 3.41 -8.51
CA ALA A 403 -7.63 2.90 -8.51
C ALA A 403 -8.73 3.97 -8.51
N PHE A 404 -8.44 5.21 -8.10
CA PHE A 404 -9.43 6.27 -8.03
C PHE A 404 -9.26 7.33 -9.12
N ASN A 405 -8.04 7.79 -9.33
CA ASN A 405 -7.80 8.95 -10.20
C ASN A 405 -7.67 8.57 -11.68
N SER A 406 -7.25 7.34 -12.02
CA SER A 406 -7.27 6.87 -13.41
C SER A 406 -8.68 6.79 -14.01
N PRO A 407 -9.68 6.12 -13.38
CA PRO A 407 -11.04 6.13 -13.92
C PRO A 407 -11.67 7.53 -13.90
N GLN A 408 -11.40 8.35 -12.88
CA GLN A 408 -11.86 9.74 -12.84
C GLN A 408 -11.35 10.55 -14.06
N LEU A 409 -10.06 10.48 -14.35
CA LEU A 409 -9.46 11.23 -15.45
C LEU A 409 -10.00 10.78 -16.81
N LEU A 410 -10.24 9.47 -17.00
CA LEU A 410 -10.91 8.96 -18.21
C LEU A 410 -12.31 9.58 -18.37
N LYS A 411 -13.12 9.57 -17.31
CA LYS A 411 -14.49 10.10 -17.33
C LYS A 411 -14.50 11.61 -17.64
N LEU A 412 -13.65 12.39 -16.98
CA LEU A 412 -13.46 13.83 -17.27
C LEU A 412 -12.98 14.10 -18.71
N SER A 413 -12.37 13.10 -19.35
CA SER A 413 -11.92 13.16 -20.73
C SER A 413 -12.95 12.65 -21.75
N GLY A 414 -14.15 12.27 -21.30
CA GLY A 414 -15.23 11.77 -22.15
C GLY A 414 -15.14 10.27 -22.47
N VAL A 415 -14.34 9.50 -21.72
CA VAL A 415 -14.23 8.04 -21.87
C VAL A 415 -14.78 7.37 -20.60
N GLY A 416 -15.92 6.70 -20.69
CA GLY A 416 -16.57 6.05 -19.55
C GLY A 416 -18.04 5.75 -19.80
N PRO A 417 -18.83 5.43 -18.75
CA PRO A 417 -20.24 5.12 -18.90
C PRO A 417 -21.00 6.31 -19.49
N LYS A 418 -21.60 6.13 -20.68
CA LYS A 418 -22.30 7.20 -21.39
C LYS A 418 -23.32 7.96 -20.52
N GLU A 419 -24.15 7.24 -19.77
CA GLU A 419 -25.19 7.85 -18.93
C GLU A 419 -24.62 8.77 -17.85
N GLU A 420 -23.50 8.38 -17.22
CA GLU A 420 -22.81 9.21 -16.24
C GLU A 420 -22.23 10.46 -16.90
N LEU A 421 -21.55 10.31 -18.05
CA LEU A 421 -20.95 11.44 -18.77
C LEU A 421 -22.01 12.46 -19.21
N GLU A 422 -23.12 12.01 -19.77
CA GLU A 422 -24.23 12.86 -20.20
C GLU A 422 -24.87 13.60 -19.01
N SER A 423 -24.93 12.98 -17.83
CA SER A 423 -25.46 13.62 -16.61
C SER A 423 -24.63 14.82 -16.13
N PHE A 424 -23.37 14.91 -16.54
CA PHE A 424 -22.44 16.00 -16.22
C PHE A 424 -22.16 16.92 -17.41
N ASP A 425 -22.93 16.81 -18.51
CA ASP A 425 -22.71 17.55 -19.76
C ASP A 425 -21.29 17.35 -20.35
N ILE A 426 -20.68 16.19 -20.10
CA ILE A 426 -19.37 15.83 -20.65
C ILE A 426 -19.58 15.20 -22.04
N PRO A 427 -18.96 15.73 -23.11
CA PRO A 427 -19.05 15.11 -24.43
C PRO A 427 -18.49 13.69 -24.41
N VAL A 428 -19.32 12.74 -24.85
CA VAL A 428 -18.94 11.33 -24.94
C VAL A 428 -17.99 11.12 -26.13
N VAL A 429 -16.72 10.89 -25.83
CA VAL A 429 -15.69 10.49 -26.80
C VAL A 429 -15.78 9.00 -27.07
N LEU A 430 -15.97 8.21 -26.02
CA LEU A 430 -16.15 6.77 -26.09
C LEU A 430 -17.02 6.29 -24.92
N ASP A 431 -18.09 5.57 -25.23
CA ASP A 431 -18.87 4.84 -24.24
C ASP A 431 -18.10 3.57 -23.85
N LEU A 432 -17.63 3.52 -22.61
CA LEU A 432 -16.87 2.40 -22.06
C LEU A 432 -17.39 2.12 -20.64
N PRO A 433 -18.47 1.32 -20.49
CA PRO A 433 -19.23 1.23 -19.24
C PRO A 433 -18.47 0.60 -18.08
N GLY A 434 -17.35 -0.09 -18.33
CA GLY A 434 -16.51 -0.66 -17.27
C GLY A 434 -15.64 0.35 -16.52
N VAL A 435 -15.47 1.58 -17.02
CA VAL A 435 -14.59 2.58 -16.40
C VAL A 435 -15.13 3.00 -15.04
N GLY A 436 -14.35 2.76 -13.99
CA GLY A 436 -14.71 3.06 -12.61
C GLY A 436 -15.60 2.01 -11.94
N GLU A 437 -16.00 0.96 -12.64
CA GLU A 437 -16.71 -0.20 -12.07
C GLU A 437 -15.70 -1.25 -11.60
N ASN A 438 -16.14 -2.33 -10.94
CA ASN A 438 -15.25 -3.40 -10.47
C ASN A 438 -14.18 -2.91 -9.47
N LEU A 439 -14.44 -1.82 -8.74
CA LEU A 439 -13.55 -1.40 -7.66
C LEU A 439 -13.58 -2.48 -6.57
N GLN A 440 -12.41 -2.98 -6.21
CA GLN A 440 -12.24 -3.99 -5.19
C GLN A 440 -11.29 -3.49 -4.11
N ASP A 441 -11.48 -4.02 -2.90
CA ASP A 441 -10.57 -3.91 -1.79
C ASP A 441 -10.55 -5.22 -1.01
N ARG A 442 -9.59 -5.37 -0.12
CA ARG A 442 -9.57 -6.47 0.84
C ARG A 442 -10.25 -6.10 2.13
N LEU A 443 -10.78 -7.11 2.80
CA LEU A 443 -11.27 -7.00 4.16
C LEU A 443 -10.14 -7.31 5.14
N GLU A 444 -10.01 -6.44 6.13
CA GLU A 444 -9.02 -6.51 7.20
C GLU A 444 -9.73 -6.33 8.54
N THR A 445 -9.25 -7.03 9.56
CA THR A 445 -9.66 -6.87 10.96
C THR A 445 -8.45 -7.05 11.87
N SER A 446 -8.65 -6.95 13.18
CA SER A 446 -7.58 -7.21 14.13
C SER A 446 -8.08 -7.86 15.42
N VAL A 447 -7.14 -8.49 16.13
CA VAL A 447 -7.31 -8.92 17.52
C VAL A 447 -6.25 -8.22 18.35
N ASN A 448 -6.68 -7.42 19.33
CA ASN A 448 -5.79 -6.58 20.13
C ASN A 448 -5.82 -6.99 21.60
N ALA A 449 -4.65 -6.92 22.23
CA ALA A 449 -4.49 -7.24 23.63
C ALA A 449 -3.60 -6.26 24.36
N GLU A 450 -3.85 -6.11 25.65
CA GLU A 450 -3.06 -5.33 26.58
C GLU A 450 -2.21 -6.25 27.46
N PHE A 451 -0.91 -5.98 27.53
CA PHE A 451 0.04 -6.68 28.38
C PHE A 451 0.16 -5.97 29.74
N PRO A 452 0.46 -6.71 30.82
CA PRO A 452 0.66 -6.12 32.14
C PRO A 452 1.75 -5.05 32.21
N THR A 453 2.82 -5.16 31.40
CA THR A 453 3.86 -4.13 31.33
C THR A 453 4.20 -3.74 29.88
N ASN A 454 4.97 -2.66 29.69
CA ASN A 454 5.32 -2.13 28.37
C ASN A 454 6.30 -3.01 27.59
N PHE A 455 6.23 -3.01 26.26
CA PHE A 455 7.28 -3.56 25.40
C PHE A 455 8.50 -2.63 25.45
N THR A 456 9.60 -3.13 26.01
CA THR A 456 10.82 -2.35 26.22
C THR A 456 11.38 -1.82 24.91
N ARG A 457 11.25 -2.58 23.81
CA ARG A 457 11.81 -2.22 22.49
C ARG A 457 11.31 -0.88 21.96
N ILE A 458 10.09 -0.50 22.30
CA ILE A 458 9.44 0.73 21.81
C ILE A 458 9.31 1.81 22.88
N LEU A 459 9.78 1.56 24.11
CA LEU A 459 9.57 2.45 25.25
C LEU A 459 10.18 3.84 25.04
N ALA A 460 11.37 3.89 24.42
CA ALA A 460 12.08 5.14 24.11
C ALA A 460 11.67 5.77 22.77
N CYS A 461 10.74 5.16 22.03
CA CYS A 461 10.36 5.62 20.70
C CYS A 461 9.18 6.59 20.77
N TYR A 462 9.45 7.85 20.45
CA TYR A 462 8.45 8.92 20.43
C TYR A 462 7.86 9.18 19.05
N TYR A 463 8.39 8.56 18.01
CA TYR A 463 7.94 8.73 16.63
C TYR A 463 8.02 10.21 16.23
N LEU A 464 6.93 10.77 15.68
CA LEU A 464 6.86 12.18 15.30
C LEU A 464 6.28 13.07 16.41
N ALA A 465 6.17 12.57 17.64
CA ALA A 465 5.49 13.30 18.73
C ALA A 465 6.37 14.39 19.37
N VAL A 466 7.69 14.22 19.39
CA VAL A 466 8.62 15.18 20.02
C VAL A 466 9.93 15.31 19.23
N ASP A 467 10.61 16.43 19.41
CA ASP A 467 12.00 16.60 19.00
C ASP A 467 12.94 15.80 19.92
N GLY A 468 14.08 15.35 19.39
CA GLY A 468 15.08 14.61 20.18
C GLY A 468 14.70 13.16 20.50
N ASP A 469 13.90 12.53 19.64
CA ASP A 469 13.49 11.13 19.74
C ASP A 469 14.70 10.16 19.77
N PRO A 470 14.95 9.45 20.89
CA PRO A 470 16.09 8.56 21.04
C PRO A 470 16.15 7.44 20.00
N CYS A 471 15.00 6.88 19.60
CA CYS A 471 14.97 5.83 18.58
C CYS A 471 15.36 6.38 17.20
N TRP A 472 15.00 7.62 16.89
CA TRP A 472 15.47 8.30 15.68
C TRP A 472 16.97 8.57 15.73
N SER A 473 17.48 9.10 16.84
CA SER A 473 18.93 9.33 17.03
C SER A 473 19.74 8.04 16.88
N GLN A 474 19.26 6.93 17.43
CA GLN A 474 19.89 5.61 17.27
C GLN A 474 19.90 5.17 15.78
N TYR A 475 18.79 5.36 15.07
CA TYR A 475 18.64 4.92 13.68
C TYR A 475 19.54 5.68 12.70
N VAL A 476 19.61 7.02 12.85
CA VAL A 476 20.41 7.88 11.96
C VAL A 476 21.91 7.86 12.26
N ASP A 477 22.33 7.31 13.41
CA ASP A 477 23.75 7.12 13.68
C ASP A 477 24.36 6.18 12.63
N THR A 478 25.32 6.72 11.88
CA THR A 478 25.99 6.02 10.78
C THR A 478 26.88 4.87 11.25
N ASN A 479 27.26 4.86 12.53
CA ASN A 479 28.04 3.78 13.14
C ASN A 479 27.19 2.52 13.37
N ASN A 480 25.88 2.69 13.60
CA ASN A 480 24.97 1.58 13.87
C ASN A 480 24.61 0.83 12.59
N LYS A 481 24.73 -0.50 12.62
CA LYS A 481 24.38 -1.43 11.52
C LYS A 481 23.40 -2.50 11.99
N GLY A 482 22.56 -2.98 11.07
CA GLY A 482 21.58 -4.03 11.37
C GLY A 482 20.72 -3.69 12.59
N ALA A 483 20.70 -4.59 13.57
CA ALA A 483 19.94 -4.42 14.81
C ALA A 483 20.39 -3.26 15.69
N GLU A 484 21.63 -2.77 15.56
CA GLU A 484 22.12 -1.60 16.31
C GLU A 484 21.35 -0.32 15.93
N LYS A 485 20.71 -0.29 14.76
CA LYS A 485 19.83 0.82 14.34
C LYS A 485 18.52 0.88 15.13
N GLY A 486 18.19 -0.17 15.89
CA GLY A 486 17.03 -0.22 16.75
C GLY A 486 15.70 -0.28 15.99
N ASN A 487 14.61 0.08 16.68
CA ASN A 487 13.24 -0.13 16.21
C ASN A 487 12.93 0.57 14.88
N TYR A 488 13.63 1.65 14.53
CA TYR A 488 13.31 2.47 13.35
C TYR A 488 13.87 1.90 12.05
N ALA A 489 14.68 0.85 12.13
CA ALA A 489 15.03 -0.01 11.00
C ALA A 489 13.94 -1.05 10.68
N SER A 490 12.83 -1.07 11.43
CA SER A 490 11.75 -2.04 11.27
C SER A 490 10.40 -1.37 11.08
N ASN A 491 9.51 -1.95 10.28
CA ASN A 491 8.11 -1.55 10.19
C ASN A 491 7.25 -2.07 11.36
N GLY A 492 7.86 -2.78 12.32
CA GLY A 492 7.20 -3.37 13.50
C GLY A 492 6.60 -4.75 13.27
N VAL A 493 6.37 -5.17 12.03
CA VAL A 493 5.74 -6.48 11.73
C VAL A 493 6.77 -7.58 11.85
N VAL A 494 6.71 -8.33 12.96
CA VAL A 494 7.78 -9.30 13.30
C VAL A 494 7.72 -10.55 12.43
N MET A 495 6.52 -10.95 12.02
CA MET A 495 6.27 -12.19 11.29
C MET A 495 4.96 -12.12 10.49
N GLY A 496 4.81 -13.02 9.51
CA GLY A 496 3.57 -13.27 8.79
C GLY A 496 3.22 -14.76 8.79
N SER A 497 1.95 -15.06 9.02
CA SER A 497 1.34 -16.40 8.92
C SER A 497 0.38 -16.42 7.74
N PHE A 498 0.55 -17.33 6.79
CA PHE A 498 -0.30 -17.47 5.61
C PHE A 498 -0.94 -18.85 5.63
N PHE A 499 -2.25 -18.90 5.39
CA PHE A 499 -2.98 -20.16 5.39
C PHE A 499 -4.30 -20.04 4.62
N THR A 500 -4.81 -21.21 4.24
CA THR A 500 -6.06 -21.39 3.53
C THR A 500 -7.19 -21.60 4.55
N SER A 501 -8.21 -20.76 4.49
CA SER A 501 -9.46 -20.90 5.23
C SER A 501 -10.32 -22.02 4.64
N SER A 502 -11.32 -22.49 5.39
CA SER A 502 -12.32 -23.41 4.84
C SER A 502 -13.19 -22.80 3.73
N PHE A 503 -13.08 -21.48 3.51
CA PHE A 503 -13.83 -20.69 2.54
C PHE A 503 -12.97 -20.18 1.38
N SER A 504 -11.73 -20.65 1.20
CA SER A 504 -10.91 -20.26 0.05
C SER A 504 -11.59 -20.63 -1.28
N GLU A 505 -11.58 -19.72 -2.26
CA GLU A 505 -12.23 -19.93 -3.57
C GLU A 505 -11.49 -20.93 -4.45
N ASP A 506 -10.17 -20.95 -4.34
CA ASP A 506 -9.26 -21.63 -5.26
C ASP A 506 -8.27 -22.56 -4.55
N GLY A 507 -8.41 -22.70 -3.23
CA GLY A 507 -7.54 -23.53 -2.39
C GLY A 507 -6.19 -22.89 -2.08
N GLU A 508 -5.91 -21.67 -2.57
CA GLU A 508 -4.73 -20.90 -2.20
C GLU A 508 -4.95 -20.15 -0.88
N HIS A 509 -3.87 -19.62 -0.33
CA HIS A 509 -3.84 -18.78 0.85
C HIS A 509 -4.76 -17.58 0.65
N ASP A 510 -5.80 -17.54 1.46
CA ASP A 510 -6.75 -16.46 1.46
C ASP A 510 -6.74 -15.70 2.79
N LEU A 511 -5.98 -16.16 3.80
CA LEU A 511 -5.78 -15.47 5.06
C LEU A 511 -4.30 -15.20 5.35
N TRP A 512 -4.06 -14.02 5.90
CA TRP A 512 -2.77 -13.62 6.44
C TRP A 512 -2.92 -13.02 7.83
N ILE A 513 -2.01 -13.38 8.74
CA ILE A 513 -1.92 -12.79 10.08
C ILE A 513 -0.50 -12.29 10.32
N GLY A 514 -0.36 -11.03 10.73
CA GLY A 514 0.90 -10.45 11.19
C GLY A 514 0.66 -9.46 12.31
N GLY A 515 1.68 -9.21 13.13
CA GLY A 515 1.50 -8.40 14.33
C GLY A 515 2.70 -7.56 14.72
N PHE A 516 2.40 -6.55 15.52
CA PHE A 516 3.35 -5.52 15.95
C PHE A 516 2.91 -4.89 17.29
N PRO A 517 3.85 -4.32 18.08
CA PRO A 517 3.58 -3.76 19.40
C PRO A 517 2.97 -2.35 19.29
N ALA A 518 1.68 -2.29 18.97
CA ALA A 518 0.87 -1.09 18.92
C ALA A 518 -0.62 -1.47 18.94
N LEU A 519 -1.51 -0.49 19.09
CA LEU A 519 -2.94 -0.67 18.82
C LEU A 519 -3.24 -0.36 17.35
N PHE A 520 -3.92 -1.26 16.64
CA PHE A 520 -4.37 -1.00 15.29
C PHE A 520 -5.69 -1.71 15.03
N ASN A 521 -6.74 -0.91 14.90
CA ASN A 521 -8.12 -1.33 14.68
C ASN A 521 -8.72 -0.63 13.45
N GLY A 522 -7.88 -0.36 12.45
CA GLY A 522 -8.29 0.22 11.18
C GLY A 522 -7.84 1.66 10.97
N PHE A 523 -8.22 2.19 9.81
CA PHE A 523 -7.86 3.52 9.37
C PHE A 523 -8.99 4.49 9.70
N TYR A 524 -8.71 5.43 10.60
CA TYR A 524 -9.58 6.54 10.97
C TYR A 524 -8.71 7.78 11.27
N PRO A 525 -9.21 9.01 11.15
CA PRO A 525 -8.43 10.19 11.51
C PRO A 525 -7.96 10.12 12.98
N GLY A 526 -6.65 10.13 13.19
CA GLY A 526 -5.97 9.97 14.49
C GLY A 526 -5.31 8.60 14.74
N TYR A 527 -5.54 7.60 13.86
CA TYR A 527 -5.12 6.21 14.10
C TYR A 527 -3.62 6.07 14.37
N SER A 528 -2.75 6.82 13.67
CA SER A 528 -1.30 6.64 13.81
C SER A 528 -0.81 7.13 15.17
N SER A 529 -1.48 8.16 15.70
CA SER A 529 -1.19 8.72 17.01
C SER A 529 -1.68 7.76 18.11
N ASN A 530 -2.83 7.12 17.89
CA ASN A 530 -3.39 6.10 18.79
C ASN A 530 -2.58 4.80 18.80
N ALA A 531 -2.02 4.41 17.65
CA ALA A 531 -1.26 3.17 17.53
C ALA A 531 -0.01 3.16 18.40
N ALA A 532 0.71 4.27 18.43
CA ALA A 532 2.01 4.37 19.08
C ALA A 532 2.07 5.54 20.07
N THR A 533 1.01 5.75 20.86
CA THR A 533 0.97 6.82 21.87
C THR A 533 2.16 6.74 22.82
N VAL A 534 2.54 7.88 23.40
CA VAL A 534 3.47 7.92 24.54
C VAL A 534 2.90 7.27 25.81
N ALA A 535 1.58 7.13 25.87
CA ALA A 535 0.86 6.64 27.04
C ALA A 535 0.76 5.11 27.10
N ASN A 536 0.60 4.43 25.95
CA ASN A 536 0.34 2.99 25.87
C ASN A 536 1.40 2.30 25.01
N LYS A 537 2.37 1.66 25.66
CA LYS A 537 3.45 0.88 25.02
C LYS A 537 3.36 -0.62 25.35
N ASN A 538 2.25 -1.05 25.94
CA ASN A 538 1.96 -2.42 26.36
C ASN A 538 0.90 -3.09 25.49
N TRP A 539 0.56 -2.53 24.34
CA TRP A 539 -0.46 -3.07 23.44
C TRP A 539 0.16 -3.84 22.28
N TRP A 540 -0.54 -4.88 21.84
CA TRP A 540 -0.20 -5.66 20.65
C TRP A 540 -1.43 -5.84 19.77
N SER A 541 -1.24 -5.76 18.46
CA SER A 541 -2.28 -6.04 17.47
C SER A 541 -1.85 -7.16 16.54
N TRP A 542 -2.71 -8.17 16.39
CA TRP A 542 -2.66 -9.12 15.28
C TRP A 542 -3.61 -8.65 14.20
N LEU A 543 -3.09 -8.24 13.04
CA LEU A 543 -3.89 -7.96 11.86
C LEU A 543 -4.29 -9.26 11.20
N VAL A 544 -5.52 -9.33 10.72
CA VAL A 544 -6.06 -10.46 9.97
C VAL A 544 -6.53 -9.91 8.62
N LEU A 545 -5.89 -10.32 7.54
CA LEU A 545 -6.18 -9.85 6.18
C LEU A 545 -6.76 -10.99 5.35
N LYS A 546 -7.85 -10.70 4.63
CA LYS A 546 -8.34 -11.53 3.53
C LYS A 546 -7.58 -11.19 2.25
N ALA A 547 -7.02 -12.17 1.54
CA ALA A 547 -6.28 -11.91 0.31
C ALA A 547 -7.22 -11.48 -0.84
N HIS A 548 -8.35 -12.17 -0.97
CA HIS A 548 -9.29 -11.96 -2.06
C HIS A 548 -10.71 -11.81 -1.55
N THR A 549 -11.33 -10.66 -1.84
CA THR A 549 -12.76 -10.43 -1.56
C THR A 549 -13.58 -10.83 -2.78
N ARG A 550 -14.76 -11.43 -2.53
CA ARG A 550 -15.70 -11.86 -3.57
C ARG A 550 -16.54 -10.73 -4.12
N ASN A 551 -16.74 -9.67 -3.33
CA ASN A 551 -17.56 -8.55 -3.75
C ASN A 551 -16.81 -7.61 -4.69
N HIS A 552 -17.29 -7.52 -5.93
CA HIS A 552 -16.71 -6.71 -6.99
C HIS A 552 -17.64 -5.57 -7.43
N ALA A 553 -18.65 -5.24 -6.63
CA ALA A 553 -19.65 -4.24 -6.99
C ALA A 553 -19.19 -2.79 -6.77
N GLY A 554 -17.97 -2.56 -6.26
CA GLY A 554 -17.43 -1.24 -5.98
C GLY A 554 -17.40 -0.32 -7.21
N THR A 555 -17.58 0.99 -6.97
CA THR A 555 -17.59 2.02 -8.01
C THR A 555 -16.76 3.26 -7.66
N VAL A 556 -16.28 3.95 -8.69
CA VAL A 556 -15.67 5.28 -8.66
C VAL A 556 -16.43 6.17 -9.63
N LYS A 557 -17.26 7.08 -9.12
CA LYS A 557 -18.12 7.97 -9.92
C LYS A 557 -17.68 9.43 -9.80
N LEU A 558 -17.92 10.23 -10.84
CA LEU A 558 -17.70 11.66 -10.77
C LEU A 558 -18.64 12.29 -9.74
N ALA A 559 -18.09 13.16 -8.90
CA ALA A 559 -18.88 14.04 -8.05
C ALA A 559 -19.23 15.35 -8.78
N THR A 560 -18.29 15.87 -9.58
CA THR A 560 -18.39 17.11 -10.34
C THR A 560 -17.57 17.00 -11.63
N THR A 561 -17.65 18.01 -12.50
CA THR A 561 -16.78 18.18 -13.68
C THR A 561 -15.44 18.85 -13.37
N ASN A 562 -15.21 19.29 -12.12
CA ASN A 562 -13.97 19.93 -11.75
C ASN A 562 -12.90 18.86 -11.44
N PRO A 563 -11.77 18.82 -12.17
CA PRO A 563 -10.74 17.80 -12.00
C PRO A 563 -10.05 17.84 -10.63
N ARG A 564 -10.26 18.90 -9.86
CA ARG A 564 -9.70 19.05 -8.51
C ARG A 564 -10.56 18.39 -7.45
N ASP A 565 -11.84 18.11 -7.72
CA ASP A 565 -12.73 17.45 -6.77
C ASP A 565 -12.43 15.95 -6.70
N THR A 566 -12.66 15.36 -5.52
CA THR A 566 -12.54 13.91 -5.35
C THR A 566 -13.75 13.19 -5.95
N PRO A 567 -13.60 12.00 -6.55
CA PRO A 567 -14.72 11.21 -6.99
C PRO A 567 -15.53 10.65 -5.80
N ILE A 568 -16.77 10.26 -6.06
CA ILE A 568 -17.57 9.43 -5.15
C ILE A 568 -17.02 8.00 -5.22
N ILE A 569 -16.65 7.44 -4.07
CA ILE A 569 -16.03 6.11 -3.97
C ILE A 569 -16.90 5.24 -3.08
N THR A 570 -17.35 4.12 -3.62
CA THR A 570 -18.13 3.11 -2.90
C THR A 570 -17.51 1.74 -3.13
N PHE A 571 -17.13 1.02 -2.06
CA PHE A 571 -16.52 -0.30 -2.24
C PHE A 571 -17.55 -1.44 -2.26
N HIS A 572 -18.70 -1.25 -1.61
CA HIS A 572 -19.70 -2.31 -1.45
C HIS A 572 -19.09 -3.58 -0.82
N ASN A 573 -18.24 -3.43 0.20
CA ASN A 573 -17.31 -4.45 0.75
C ASN A 573 -17.85 -5.88 0.95
N THR A 574 -19.04 -6.04 1.54
CA THR A 574 -19.50 -7.37 1.99
C THR A 574 -20.74 -7.84 1.22
N TYR A 575 -21.91 -7.22 1.42
CA TYR A 575 -23.18 -7.76 0.91
C TYR A 575 -23.80 -7.00 -0.26
N GLU A 576 -23.47 -5.71 -0.44
CA GLU A 576 -24.10 -4.91 -1.50
C GLU A 576 -23.61 -5.37 -2.87
N GLY A 577 -24.51 -5.80 -3.76
CA GLY A 577 -24.12 -6.35 -5.06
C GLY A 577 -23.63 -7.80 -5.04
N LEU A 578 -23.69 -8.47 -3.88
CA LEU A 578 -23.32 -9.87 -3.70
C LEU A 578 -24.46 -10.65 -3.01
N SER A 579 -24.58 -11.96 -3.24
CA SER A 579 -25.54 -12.76 -2.47
C SER A 579 -25.09 -12.86 -1.01
N LYS A 580 -26.04 -12.99 -0.07
CA LYS A 580 -25.70 -13.17 1.34
C LYS A 580 -24.80 -14.40 1.54
N GLU A 581 -25.07 -15.50 0.86
CA GLU A 581 -24.28 -16.73 0.96
C GLU A 581 -22.81 -16.51 0.58
N GLU A 582 -22.54 -15.77 -0.49
CA GLU A 582 -21.16 -15.46 -0.89
C GLU A 582 -20.49 -14.47 0.07
N GLY A 583 -21.22 -13.47 0.55
CA GLY A 583 -20.72 -12.54 1.57
C GLY A 583 -20.36 -13.25 2.89
N ASP A 584 -21.21 -14.19 3.31
CA ASP A 584 -21.00 -15.00 4.53
C ASP A 584 -19.71 -15.84 4.44
N LYS A 585 -19.24 -16.21 3.24
CA LYS A 585 -17.98 -16.95 3.06
C LYS A 585 -16.76 -16.08 3.36
N ASP A 586 -16.77 -14.81 2.95
CA ASP A 586 -15.67 -13.88 3.28
C ASP A 586 -15.67 -13.54 4.78
N VAL A 587 -16.84 -13.36 5.38
CA VAL A 587 -16.98 -13.18 6.84
C VAL A 587 -16.50 -14.43 7.59
N GLY A 588 -16.90 -15.61 7.14
CA GLY A 588 -16.47 -16.89 7.72
C GLY A 588 -14.96 -17.09 7.68
N ALA A 589 -14.29 -16.70 6.59
CA ALA A 589 -12.83 -16.72 6.50
C ALA A 589 -12.18 -15.79 7.53
N LEU A 590 -12.66 -14.55 7.64
CA LEU A 590 -12.14 -13.60 8.64
C LEU A 590 -12.36 -14.10 10.07
N ARG A 591 -13.50 -14.73 10.36
CA ARG A 591 -13.76 -15.37 11.65
C ARG A 591 -12.71 -16.44 11.96
N GLU A 592 -12.38 -17.33 11.02
CA GLU A 592 -11.30 -18.31 11.20
C GLU A 592 -9.94 -17.64 11.48
N GLY A 593 -9.66 -16.54 10.77
CA GLY A 593 -8.47 -15.73 11.00
C GLY A 593 -8.42 -15.09 12.38
N MET A 594 -9.52 -14.51 12.87
CA MET A 594 -9.62 -13.93 14.21
C MET A 594 -9.52 -14.98 15.31
N ARG A 595 -10.06 -16.19 15.10
CA ARG A 595 -9.90 -17.33 16.01
C ARG A 595 -8.43 -17.74 16.11
N MET A 596 -7.73 -17.84 14.97
CA MET A 596 -6.29 -18.11 14.94
C MET A 596 -5.50 -17.02 15.68
N ALA A 597 -5.76 -15.74 15.39
CA ALA A 597 -5.10 -14.62 16.06
C ALA A 597 -5.37 -14.60 17.59
N THR A 598 -6.59 -14.95 18.02
CA THR A 598 -6.90 -15.10 19.46
C THR A 598 -6.07 -16.22 20.09
N SER A 599 -5.96 -17.36 19.41
CA SER A 599 -5.16 -18.49 19.90
C SER A 599 -3.67 -18.17 20.03
N PHE A 600 -3.16 -17.18 19.29
CA PHE A 600 -1.78 -16.71 19.42
C PHE A 600 -1.54 -16.13 20.82
N PHE A 601 -2.48 -15.33 21.34
CA PHE A 601 -2.42 -14.78 22.71
C PHE A 601 -2.56 -15.87 23.78
N GLU A 602 -3.45 -16.84 23.57
CA GLU A 602 -3.69 -17.94 24.51
C GLU A 602 -2.48 -18.87 24.69
N ASN A 603 -1.57 -18.87 23.71
CA ASN A 603 -0.37 -19.70 23.70
C ASN A 603 0.91 -18.97 24.10
N ILE A 604 0.83 -17.69 24.48
CA ILE A 604 1.99 -16.92 24.94
C ILE A 604 2.56 -17.55 26.22
N PRO A 605 3.89 -17.81 26.28
CA PRO A 605 4.54 -18.24 27.50
C PRO A 605 4.39 -17.21 28.63
N ALA A 606 4.29 -17.67 29.88
CA ALA A 606 4.07 -16.80 31.04
C ALA A 606 5.33 -16.00 31.44
N VAL A 607 5.73 -15.03 30.61
CA VAL A 607 6.86 -14.11 30.82
C VAL A 607 6.40 -12.82 31.50
N ASP A 608 5.34 -12.18 31.00
CA ASP A 608 4.83 -10.89 31.49
C ASP A 608 3.40 -11.02 32.04
N GLY A 609 3.01 -12.23 32.49
CA GLY A 609 1.61 -12.53 32.79
C GLY A 609 0.73 -12.68 31.55
N ALA A 610 -0.58 -12.85 31.76
CA ALA A 610 -1.54 -13.04 30.67
C ALA A 610 -1.92 -11.69 30.04
N ALA A 611 -1.91 -11.62 28.72
CA ALA A 611 -2.45 -10.48 27.99
C ALA A 611 -3.98 -10.44 28.09
N ASP A 612 -4.53 -9.26 28.32
CA ASP A 612 -5.96 -8.98 28.32
C ASP A 612 -6.42 -8.71 26.88
N VAL A 613 -6.97 -9.73 26.21
CA VAL A 613 -7.49 -9.58 24.84
C VAL A 613 -8.83 -8.84 24.90
N PHE A 614 -8.81 -7.56 24.54
CA PHE A 614 -9.94 -6.65 24.68
C PHE A 614 -10.65 -6.33 23.36
N TRP A 615 -10.03 -6.60 22.21
CA TRP A 615 -10.60 -6.33 20.89
C TRP A 615 -10.56 -7.59 20.00
N PRO A 616 -11.70 -8.09 19.49
CA PRO A 616 -13.06 -7.73 19.91
C PRO A 616 -13.32 -8.06 21.39
N PRO A 617 -14.34 -7.44 22.02
CA PRO A 617 -14.78 -7.78 23.37
C PRO A 617 -15.05 -9.27 23.52
N LYS A 618 -14.82 -9.84 24.71
CA LYS A 618 -14.87 -11.29 24.93
C LYS A 618 -16.24 -11.89 24.56
N GLU A 619 -17.33 -11.22 24.92
CA GLU A 619 -18.70 -11.64 24.64
C GLU A 619 -19.04 -11.67 23.15
N ILE A 620 -18.42 -10.80 22.35
CA ILE A 620 -18.54 -10.81 20.89
C ILE A 620 -17.62 -11.89 20.34
N ARG A 621 -16.37 -11.91 20.81
CA ARG A 621 -15.35 -12.85 20.38
C ARG A 621 -15.85 -14.28 20.55
N ASP A 622 -16.47 -14.65 21.66
CA ASP A 622 -16.83 -16.04 21.95
C ASP A 622 -18.14 -16.53 21.29
N ASP A 623 -18.87 -15.66 20.58
CA ASP A 623 -20.12 -15.99 19.88
C ASP A 623 -19.94 -15.79 18.37
N ASP A 624 -20.14 -16.84 17.58
CA ASP A 624 -19.89 -16.79 16.13
C ASP A 624 -20.83 -15.84 15.40
N ALA A 625 -22.08 -15.69 15.83
CA ALA A 625 -23.03 -14.80 15.17
C ALA A 625 -22.73 -13.34 15.51
N ALA A 626 -22.38 -13.06 16.78
CA ALA A 626 -21.95 -11.72 17.19
C ALA A 626 -20.63 -11.33 16.53
N LEU A 627 -19.68 -12.26 16.42
CA LEU A 627 -18.40 -12.02 15.75
C LEU A 627 -18.58 -11.77 14.24
N ASP A 628 -19.48 -12.50 13.57
CA ASP A 628 -19.80 -12.26 12.17
C ASP A 628 -20.40 -10.87 11.96
N GLU A 629 -21.33 -10.44 12.82
CA GLU A 629 -21.89 -9.08 12.78
C GLU A 629 -20.79 -8.03 13.04
N TRP A 630 -19.93 -8.26 14.03
CA TRP A 630 -18.80 -7.39 14.34
C TRP A 630 -17.82 -7.27 13.17
N ILE A 631 -17.51 -8.36 12.48
CA ILE A 631 -16.65 -8.34 11.28
C ILE A 631 -17.26 -7.45 10.20
N VAL A 632 -18.57 -7.53 9.98
CA VAL A 632 -19.26 -6.68 8.98
C VAL A 632 -19.18 -5.20 9.34
N GLU A 633 -19.23 -4.86 10.62
CA GLU A 633 -19.22 -3.48 11.10
C GLU A 633 -17.81 -2.89 11.19
N GLU A 634 -16.85 -3.70 11.60
CA GLU A 634 -15.49 -3.24 11.92
C GLU A 634 -14.47 -3.55 10.84
N ALA A 635 -14.76 -4.37 9.83
CA ALA A 635 -13.76 -4.65 8.80
C ALA A 635 -13.48 -3.41 7.93
N TRP A 636 -12.20 -3.14 7.69
CA TRP A 636 -11.71 -2.06 6.82
C TRP A 636 -10.91 -2.62 5.65
N GLY A 637 -10.45 -1.74 4.77
CA GLY A 637 -9.53 -2.07 3.69
C GLY A 637 -8.60 -0.90 3.35
N HIS A 638 -7.50 -1.19 2.65
CA HIS A 638 -6.51 -0.19 2.29
C HIS A 638 -5.78 -0.47 0.95
N HIS A 639 -6.28 -1.43 0.17
CA HIS A 639 -5.66 -1.99 -1.03
C HIS A 639 -6.53 -1.88 -2.29
N ALA A 640 -7.23 -0.75 -2.45
CA ALA A 640 -8.09 -0.43 -3.57
C ALA A 640 -7.45 -0.72 -4.94
N SER A 641 -8.18 -1.44 -5.79
CA SER A 641 -7.72 -1.88 -7.11
C SER A 641 -8.90 -2.14 -8.07
N CYS A 642 -8.58 -2.54 -9.30
CA CYS A 642 -9.49 -3.18 -10.26
C CYS A 642 -10.53 -2.31 -10.99
N SER A 643 -10.54 -1.00 -10.75
CA SER A 643 -11.52 -0.06 -11.30
C SER A 643 -11.41 0.24 -12.81
N ASN A 644 -10.44 -0.34 -13.52
CA ASN A 644 -10.29 -0.31 -14.97
C ASN A 644 -9.74 -1.66 -15.46
N LYS A 645 -10.44 -2.75 -15.16
CA LYS A 645 -9.90 -4.10 -15.34
C LYS A 645 -9.46 -4.44 -16.77
N ILE A 646 -8.37 -5.21 -16.85
CA ILE A 646 -8.02 -6.07 -17.98
C ILE A 646 -9.05 -7.20 -18.07
N GLY A 647 -9.50 -7.52 -19.28
CA GLY A 647 -10.38 -8.67 -19.51
C GLY A 647 -10.27 -9.21 -20.93
N GLY A 648 -10.95 -10.33 -21.17
CA GLY A 648 -11.07 -10.98 -22.48
C GLY A 648 -11.77 -10.09 -23.51
N ASP A 649 -11.66 -10.46 -24.79
CA ASP A 649 -12.32 -9.72 -25.88
C ASP A 649 -13.85 -9.86 -25.88
N ASP A 650 -14.36 -10.86 -25.17
CA ASP A 650 -15.77 -11.14 -24.94
C ASP A 650 -16.32 -10.55 -23.62
N ASP A 651 -15.47 -9.96 -22.77
CA ASP A 651 -15.91 -9.27 -21.54
C ASP A 651 -16.40 -7.85 -21.89
N PRO A 652 -17.72 -7.59 -21.83
CA PRO A 652 -18.28 -6.28 -22.20
C PRO A 652 -17.94 -5.18 -21.19
N THR A 653 -17.42 -5.56 -20.01
CA THR A 653 -17.04 -4.65 -18.93
C THR A 653 -15.52 -4.47 -18.83
N ALA A 654 -14.74 -5.12 -19.70
CA ALA A 654 -13.30 -4.90 -19.76
C ALA A 654 -12.99 -3.49 -20.26
N VAL A 655 -12.14 -2.77 -19.51
CA VAL A 655 -11.64 -1.45 -19.91
C VAL A 655 -10.36 -1.61 -20.72
N LEU A 656 -9.55 -2.59 -20.36
CA LEU A 656 -8.24 -2.84 -20.93
C LEU A 656 -8.19 -4.20 -21.63
N ASP A 657 -7.32 -4.31 -22.63
CA ASP A 657 -6.88 -5.61 -23.13
C ASP A 657 -5.64 -6.12 -22.38
N ALA A 658 -5.18 -7.33 -22.72
CA ALA A 658 -4.00 -7.96 -22.13
C ALA A 658 -2.70 -7.14 -22.26
N LYS A 659 -2.71 -6.10 -23.10
CA LYS A 659 -1.60 -5.18 -23.34
C LYS A 659 -1.87 -3.82 -22.70
N PHE A 660 -2.74 -3.73 -21.69
CA PHE A 660 -3.01 -2.49 -20.95
C PHE A 660 -3.61 -1.37 -21.79
N ARG A 661 -4.02 -1.63 -23.04
CA ARG A 661 -4.55 -0.60 -23.94
C ARG A 661 -6.01 -0.34 -23.60
N VAL A 662 -6.39 0.94 -23.51
CA VAL A 662 -7.80 1.31 -23.33
C VAL A 662 -8.57 0.90 -24.58
N ARG A 663 -9.52 -0.03 -24.40
CA ARG A 663 -10.30 -0.59 -25.50
C ARG A 663 -11.04 0.52 -26.24
N GLY A 664 -11.15 0.39 -27.56
CA GLY A 664 -11.80 1.39 -28.41
C GLY A 664 -10.97 2.66 -28.70
N THR A 665 -9.79 2.83 -28.11
CA THR A 665 -8.91 3.99 -28.33
C THR A 665 -7.60 3.60 -29.02
N ASP A 666 -6.89 4.60 -29.56
CA ASP A 666 -5.51 4.48 -29.98
C ASP A 666 -4.60 5.32 -29.05
N ARG A 667 -3.40 4.80 -28.78
CA ARG A 667 -2.31 5.50 -28.06
C ARG A 667 -2.62 5.87 -26.61
N LEU A 668 -3.42 5.07 -25.93
CA LEU A 668 -3.75 5.23 -24.52
C LEU A 668 -3.63 3.90 -23.77
N ARG A 669 -2.91 3.92 -22.65
CA ARG A 669 -2.78 2.77 -21.72
C ARG A 669 -3.06 3.18 -20.29
N ILE A 670 -3.41 2.19 -19.47
CA ILE A 670 -3.47 2.34 -18.01
C ILE A 670 -2.59 1.25 -17.38
N VAL A 671 -1.64 1.66 -16.56
CA VAL A 671 -0.73 0.75 -15.86
C VAL A 671 -0.62 1.18 -14.40
N ASP A 672 -1.56 0.71 -13.59
CA ASP A 672 -1.61 0.91 -12.15
C ASP A 672 -2.55 -0.13 -11.50
N ALA A 673 -2.85 0.05 -10.21
CA ALA A 673 -3.74 -0.82 -9.43
C ALA A 673 -5.15 -0.99 -10.03
N SER A 674 -5.65 -0.04 -10.83
CA SER A 674 -6.96 -0.15 -11.48
C SER A 674 -7.01 -1.25 -12.54
N ALA A 675 -5.87 -1.63 -13.11
CA ALA A 675 -5.81 -2.53 -14.27
C ALA A 675 -6.07 -4.01 -13.94
N PHE A 676 -6.00 -4.42 -12.67
CA PHE A 676 -6.26 -5.80 -12.28
C PHE A 676 -7.73 -6.18 -12.48
N PRO A 677 -8.06 -7.43 -12.91
CA PRO A 677 -9.44 -7.90 -12.90
C PRO A 677 -9.93 -8.33 -11.52
N LYS A 678 -9.04 -8.89 -10.70
CA LYS A 678 -9.27 -9.33 -9.33
C LYS A 678 -8.16 -8.75 -8.46
N ILE A 679 -8.49 -8.35 -7.23
CA ILE A 679 -7.50 -7.81 -6.30
C ILE A 679 -6.29 -8.75 -6.18
N PRO A 680 -5.05 -8.28 -6.39
CA PRO A 680 -3.88 -9.16 -6.43
C PRO A 680 -3.28 -9.38 -5.03
N GLY A 681 -3.03 -10.64 -4.68
CA GLY A 681 -2.31 -11.08 -3.48
C GLY A 681 -2.82 -10.45 -2.19
N ILE A 682 -1.96 -10.40 -1.18
CA ILE A 682 -2.24 -9.74 0.12
C ILE A 682 -1.74 -8.28 0.13
N PHE A 683 -0.63 -7.98 -0.57
CA PHE A 683 -0.08 -6.64 -0.67
C PHE A 683 0.19 -6.28 -2.15
N PRO A 684 -0.47 -5.26 -2.72
CA PRO A 684 -0.49 -5.06 -4.17
C PRO A 684 0.74 -4.31 -4.71
N VAL A 685 1.62 -3.77 -3.87
CA VAL A 685 2.68 -2.85 -4.32
C VAL A 685 3.69 -3.52 -5.27
N LEU A 686 4.14 -4.73 -4.95
CA LEU A 686 5.05 -5.50 -5.79
C LEU A 686 4.40 -5.97 -7.10
N PRO A 687 3.19 -6.57 -7.12
CA PRO A 687 2.56 -6.96 -8.39
C PRO A 687 2.28 -5.77 -9.31
N ILE A 688 1.99 -4.58 -8.78
CA ILE A 688 1.86 -3.36 -9.61
C ILE A 688 3.19 -3.04 -10.31
N MET A 689 4.33 -3.13 -9.62
CA MET A 689 5.65 -2.90 -10.23
C MET A 689 6.00 -3.97 -11.27
N MET A 690 5.64 -5.23 -11.02
CA MET A 690 5.80 -6.30 -12.01
C MET A 690 4.98 -6.02 -13.29
N MET A 691 3.75 -5.53 -13.14
CA MET A 691 2.93 -5.07 -14.26
C MET A 691 3.56 -3.89 -15.00
N ALA A 692 4.18 -2.95 -14.30
CA ALA A 692 4.91 -1.83 -14.93
C ALA A 692 6.06 -2.31 -15.81
N GLU A 693 6.82 -3.31 -15.36
CA GLU A 693 7.91 -3.92 -16.13
C GLU A 693 7.40 -4.69 -17.35
N LYS A 694 6.29 -5.42 -17.21
CA LYS A 694 5.61 -6.07 -18.34
C LYS A 694 5.11 -5.06 -19.37
N ALA A 695 4.39 -4.04 -18.90
CA ALA A 695 3.84 -3.01 -19.77
C ALA A 695 4.96 -2.28 -20.54
N THR A 696 6.09 -2.02 -19.88
CA THR A 696 7.28 -1.43 -20.54
C THR A 696 7.75 -2.28 -21.74
N GLU A 697 7.81 -3.61 -21.59
CA GLU A 697 8.16 -4.52 -22.68
C GLU A 697 7.15 -4.41 -23.85
N ASP A 698 5.85 -4.43 -23.55
CA ASP A 698 4.79 -4.31 -24.56
C ASP A 698 4.77 -2.93 -25.25
N ILE A 699 5.05 -1.85 -24.52
CA ILE A 699 5.14 -0.47 -25.05
C ILE A 699 6.32 -0.36 -26.01
N LEU A 700 7.50 -0.85 -25.64
CA LEU A 700 8.69 -0.80 -26.49
C LEU A 700 8.54 -1.68 -27.75
N ALA A 701 7.75 -2.75 -27.69
CA ALA A 701 7.42 -3.59 -28.84
C ALA A 701 6.37 -2.95 -29.78
N THR A 702 5.66 -1.92 -29.33
CA THR A 702 4.58 -1.28 -30.10
C THR A 702 5.13 -0.48 -31.27
N LYS A 703 4.59 -0.72 -32.47
CA LYS A 703 4.95 0.00 -33.69
C LYS A 703 4.03 1.20 -33.90
N TYR A 704 4.62 2.39 -33.95
CA TYR A 704 3.90 3.64 -34.21
C TYR A 704 4.06 4.06 -35.68
N PRO A 705 3.00 4.53 -36.36
CA PRO A 705 3.11 5.05 -37.72
C PRO A 705 4.21 6.13 -37.83
N GLY A 706 5.15 5.96 -38.76
CA GLY A 706 6.30 6.86 -38.94
C GLY A 706 7.60 6.41 -38.27
N SER A 707 7.62 5.31 -37.51
CA SER A 707 8.84 4.75 -36.88
C SER A 707 9.73 3.95 -37.85
N GLY A 708 10.07 4.54 -39.00
CA GLY A 708 11.02 3.96 -39.95
C GLY A 708 12.41 3.80 -39.33
N SER A 709 12.90 2.57 -39.32
CA SER A 709 14.17 2.14 -38.72
C SER A 709 15.40 2.89 -39.27
N SER A 710 16.13 3.58 -38.40
CA SER A 710 17.52 4.02 -38.65
C SER A 710 18.51 3.10 -37.93
N CYS A 711 18.34 1.79 -38.02
CA CYS A 711 19.38 0.84 -37.62
C CYS A 711 19.69 -0.10 -38.78
N LYS A 712 20.48 0.39 -39.73
CA LYS A 712 21.24 -0.50 -40.63
C LYS A 712 22.51 -0.91 -39.87
N SER A 713 22.56 -2.16 -39.45
CA SER A 713 23.76 -2.81 -38.94
C SER A 713 24.91 -2.64 -39.95
N LYS A 714 25.93 -1.86 -39.59
CA LYS A 714 27.23 -1.94 -40.25
C LYS A 714 27.94 -3.18 -39.72
N ALA A 715 27.73 -4.31 -40.38
CA ALA A 715 28.66 -5.43 -40.27
C ALA A 715 30.01 -4.98 -40.83
N LYS A 716 30.98 -4.71 -39.95
CA LYS A 716 32.39 -4.58 -40.34
C LYS A 716 32.89 -6.00 -40.64
N LYS A 717 33.18 -6.28 -41.91
CA LYS A 717 34.20 -7.26 -42.28
C LYS A 717 35.56 -6.63 -41.95
N HIS A 718 36.32 -7.27 -41.07
CA HIS A 718 37.73 -7.63 -41.28
C HIS A 718 38.16 -8.63 -40.22
#